data_AF-A0A3D2NA66-F1
#
_entry.id   AF-A0A3D2NA66-F1
#
_cell.length_a   1.000
_cell.length_b   1.000
_cell.length_c   1.000
_cell.angle_alpha   90.00
_cell.angle_beta   90.00
_cell.angle_gamma   90.00
#
_symmetry.space_group_name_H-M   'P 1'
#
loop_
_entity.id
_entity.type
_entity.pdbx_description
1 polymer ?
#
loop_
_entity_poly.entity_id
_entity_poly.type
_entity_poly.pdbx_seq_one_letter_code
_entity_poly.pdbx_strand_id
1 'polypeptide(L)'
;MDEKSRAIVSKLFGSLWGELVRASDCVGAFVLWHGSHDYYIDDNALQLLGMDKERLDFDALLNVLECASEPDDTATPAKVLILPHDEHGNFTAGYVVKKETSVPKDIQAFFPVITQNRLVEIMSEAGSDAFLMLMHLEHIDSGRDEQAFIRSALEAIAQASPEGTVLAYHSGIKYWVFVRQGIKQPQEYADMIQKAVRECVITDEFGVVISKSHSMTFTGGYVSFDGREQATVKEFHYASFALYEAVSEGAGTISSFSSAIYELQKNDYRKVQNFFHVLEDNSFVYHFQPIVSAKDGSIYAYEALMRTDRKYGLSPLQIIDMAAKYDRLYDIEHATMFNVLSQLSRNQTYFKKRKLFINAIPSSFLSDEDWTGLLGVYGELMEKVVIELTEQTDTSDENLDFLINRLRKHKVEMAIDDYGTGYSNTSRLIRYDPRYIKLDHSLISGIDTNVKLRSIVSQLIDMMHSNGFMVLAEGVETSEEMQVLSGMHADLFQGFYISRPKPFFINEISEKVRSEIIRYHLDVQGNDDKIFHADGDEHQVIKLSALIREKYTGVYISGKDVEICGENDMSPVVMPITIREDTDCKLTVRNICIEAVTDKPVISLGNGSRLRLAVHGINKLAKGGILVPGNSELILEGAGKLNIFPESISCYGIGNEYDLTYGKITSFMTDDLNIVACGDNCVGIGGGRCDSSDGITFKAGHITISCSGAFSIGVGSVYEAAKVTINECYMCVHAASANFVAIGSFSGDAEVSVDNVKLDIDAGGNTMCAVGSKDGGKADIDIKHCELNAKIKGREILNIGSYRSEANCTIANSAVTLISEGSMASGIGDCDGAGTVDITDSEININFLTGKGFSLGCRNGELNFRGGTRSIHINE
;
A
#
# COMPACT_ATOMS: atom_id res chain seq x y z
N MET A 1 37.87 45.35 -19.49
CA MET A 1 38.68 45.29 -18.26
C MET A 1 39.32 46.62 -17.86
N ASP A 2 38.67 47.28 -16.90
CA ASP A 2 39.20 48.42 -16.15
C ASP A 2 40.31 47.99 -15.16
N GLU A 3 40.95 48.98 -14.51
CA GLU A 3 42.09 48.74 -13.61
C GLU A 3 41.69 47.94 -12.35
N LYS A 4 40.44 48.08 -11.91
CA LYS A 4 39.88 47.33 -10.77
C LYS A 4 39.68 45.84 -11.09
N SER A 5 39.15 45.53 -12.26
CA SER A 5 38.95 44.16 -12.73
C SER A 5 40.29 43.43 -12.92
N ARG A 6 41.33 44.14 -13.39
CA ARG A 6 42.71 43.61 -13.46
C ARG A 6 43.28 43.24 -12.09
N ALA A 7 43.02 44.07 -11.08
CA ALA A 7 43.45 43.78 -9.71
C ALA A 7 42.73 42.54 -9.14
N ILE A 8 41.45 42.34 -9.46
CA ILE A 8 40.66 41.17 -9.03
C ILE A 8 41.19 39.88 -9.66
N VAL A 9 41.40 39.85 -10.98
CA VAL A 9 41.95 38.67 -11.68
C VAL A 9 43.33 38.30 -11.12
N SER A 10 44.21 39.29 -10.92
CA SER A 10 45.54 39.09 -10.33
C SER A 10 45.46 38.59 -8.89
N LYS A 11 44.48 39.04 -8.10
CA LYS A 11 44.25 38.56 -6.74
C LYS A 11 43.73 37.11 -6.69
N LEU A 12 42.86 36.72 -7.63
CA LEU A 12 42.24 35.39 -7.66
C LEU A 12 43.20 34.30 -8.14
N PHE A 13 43.94 34.55 -9.22
CA PHE A 13 44.78 33.53 -9.86
C PHE A 13 46.28 33.72 -9.62
N GLY A 14 46.70 34.88 -9.09
CA GLY A 14 48.09 35.19 -8.81
C GLY A 14 48.93 35.50 -10.05
N SER A 15 50.17 35.94 -9.83
CA SER A 15 51.09 36.32 -10.91
C SER A 15 51.67 35.13 -11.69
N LEU A 16 51.60 33.92 -11.14
CA LEU A 16 52.13 32.69 -11.73
C LEU A 16 51.13 31.99 -12.69
N TRP A 17 49.86 32.41 -12.71
CA TRP A 17 48.83 31.79 -13.54
C TRP A 17 49.21 31.74 -15.02
N GLY A 18 49.78 32.83 -15.55
CA GLY A 18 50.21 32.90 -16.94
C GLY A 18 51.38 31.96 -17.29
N GLU A 19 52.17 31.48 -16.33
CA GLU A 19 53.17 30.42 -16.57
C GLU A 19 52.53 29.03 -16.51
N LEU A 20 51.57 28.83 -15.61
CA LEU A 20 50.84 27.58 -15.44
C LEU A 20 49.99 27.21 -16.67
N VAL A 21 49.22 28.17 -17.20
CA VAL A 21 48.41 28.01 -18.41
C VAL A 21 49.29 27.76 -19.66
N ARG A 22 50.53 28.27 -19.66
CA ARG A 22 51.52 27.96 -20.72
C ARG A 22 52.16 26.58 -20.58
N ALA A 23 52.18 26.01 -19.38
CA ALA A 23 52.77 24.71 -19.10
C ALA A 23 51.76 23.54 -19.13
N SER A 24 50.46 23.84 -18.98
CA SER A 24 49.37 22.86 -18.97
C SER A 24 48.19 23.36 -19.79
N ASP A 25 47.84 22.65 -20.85
CA ASP A 25 46.67 22.89 -21.72
C ASP A 25 45.36 22.33 -21.14
N CYS A 26 45.44 21.63 -20.00
CA CYS A 26 44.31 20.92 -19.39
C CYS A 26 43.52 21.78 -18.39
N VAL A 27 43.94 23.02 -18.16
CA VAL A 27 43.30 23.94 -17.22
C VAL A 27 43.30 25.37 -17.74
N GLY A 28 42.17 26.07 -17.54
CA GLY A 28 42.01 27.49 -17.79
C GLY A 28 41.13 28.15 -16.72
N ALA A 29 40.98 29.47 -16.78
CA ALA A 29 40.23 30.27 -15.82
C ALA A 29 39.34 31.33 -16.47
N PHE A 30 38.30 31.73 -15.74
CA PHE A 30 37.40 32.80 -16.11
C PHE A 30 36.92 33.64 -14.91
N VAL A 31 36.45 34.86 -15.20
CA VAL A 31 35.70 35.74 -14.28
C VAL A 31 34.56 36.41 -15.06
N LEU A 32 33.37 36.46 -14.47
CA LEU A 32 32.17 37.10 -15.00
C LEU A 32 31.71 38.20 -14.03
N TRP A 33 31.54 39.44 -14.49
CA TRP A 33 30.99 40.53 -13.69
C TRP A 33 29.54 40.81 -14.06
N HIS A 34 28.60 40.31 -13.26
CA HIS A 34 27.15 40.36 -13.54
C HIS A 34 26.59 41.78 -13.64
N GLY A 35 27.05 42.69 -12.77
CA GLY A 35 26.56 44.07 -12.77
C GLY A 35 26.96 44.89 -14.00
N SER A 36 28.12 44.60 -14.59
CA SER A 36 28.68 45.34 -15.73
C SER A 36 28.63 44.58 -17.06
N HIS A 37 28.22 43.31 -17.06
CA HIS A 37 28.29 42.40 -18.20
C HIS A 37 29.70 42.37 -18.85
N ASP A 38 30.75 42.47 -18.02
CA ASP A 38 32.16 42.32 -18.45
C ASP A 38 32.65 40.92 -18.08
N TYR A 39 33.69 40.42 -18.75
CA TYR A 39 34.25 39.10 -18.47
C TYR A 39 35.77 39.03 -18.70
N TYR A 40 36.39 38.03 -18.08
CA TYR A 40 37.76 37.59 -18.30
C TYR A 40 37.73 36.09 -18.58
N ILE A 41 38.45 35.64 -19.60
CA ILE A 41 38.67 34.22 -19.89
C ILE A 41 40.04 34.08 -20.53
N ASP A 42 40.81 33.05 -20.13
CA ASP A 42 42.10 32.75 -20.76
C ASP A 42 41.97 31.83 -21.98
N ASP A 43 43.05 31.73 -22.75
CA ASP A 43 43.05 31.03 -24.03
C ASP A 43 42.86 29.51 -23.88
N ASN A 44 43.30 28.91 -22.76
CA ASN A 44 43.06 27.49 -22.49
C ASN A 44 41.60 27.22 -22.14
N ALA A 45 40.97 28.09 -21.34
CA ALA A 45 39.54 28.00 -21.05
C ALA A 45 38.70 28.15 -22.32
N LEU A 46 39.07 29.07 -23.22
CA LEU A 46 38.44 29.19 -24.54
C LEU A 46 38.56 27.90 -25.36
N GLN A 47 39.76 27.31 -25.40
CA GLN A 47 40.01 26.05 -26.12
C GLN A 47 39.21 24.87 -25.53
N LEU A 48 39.23 24.72 -24.20
CA LEU A 48 38.50 23.64 -23.50
C LEU A 48 36.99 23.76 -23.66
N LEU A 49 36.47 24.98 -23.81
CA LEU A 49 35.06 25.25 -24.05
C LEU A 49 34.67 25.25 -25.55
N GLY A 50 35.66 25.11 -26.45
CA GLY A 50 35.45 25.14 -27.90
C GLY A 50 34.93 26.50 -28.39
N MET A 51 35.47 27.60 -27.88
CA MET A 51 35.01 28.96 -28.19
C MET A 51 36.09 29.81 -28.89
N ASP A 52 35.67 30.68 -29.80
CA ASP A 52 36.53 31.67 -30.47
C ASP A 52 36.42 33.06 -29.80
N LYS A 53 37.57 33.68 -29.60
CA LYS A 53 37.75 34.95 -28.88
C LYS A 53 37.18 36.15 -29.63
N GLU A 54 37.12 36.11 -30.96
CA GLU A 54 36.74 37.28 -31.79
C GLU A 54 35.24 37.60 -31.76
N ARG A 55 34.39 36.71 -31.23
CA ARG A 55 32.91 36.84 -31.25
C ARG A 55 32.23 36.49 -29.93
N LEU A 56 32.99 36.48 -28.84
CA LEU A 56 32.52 36.10 -27.50
C LEU A 56 31.85 37.29 -26.80
N ASP A 57 30.57 37.16 -26.45
CA ASP A 57 29.89 38.09 -25.55
C ASP A 57 29.64 37.46 -24.16
N PHE A 58 29.22 38.30 -23.21
CA PHE A 58 29.01 37.91 -21.83
C PHE A 58 27.94 36.80 -21.71
N ASP A 59 26.83 36.94 -22.42
CA ASP A 59 25.70 36.01 -22.34
C ASP A 59 26.03 34.65 -22.98
N ALA A 60 26.76 34.66 -24.10
CA ALA A 60 27.25 33.45 -24.75
C ALA A 60 28.19 32.66 -23.82
N LEU A 61 29.13 33.37 -23.18
CA LEU A 61 30.08 32.78 -22.23
C LEU A 61 29.36 32.25 -20.97
N LEU A 62 28.47 33.04 -20.37
CA LEU A 62 27.69 32.63 -19.21
C LEU A 62 26.92 31.34 -19.50
N ASN A 63 26.25 31.26 -20.64
CA ASN A 63 25.46 30.10 -21.02
C ASN A 63 26.33 28.85 -21.31
N VAL A 64 27.53 29.00 -21.91
CA VAL A 64 28.47 27.87 -22.06
C VAL A 64 28.96 27.38 -20.71
N LEU A 65 29.34 28.31 -19.83
CA LEU A 65 29.81 27.99 -18.49
C LEU A 65 28.71 27.32 -17.66
N GLU A 66 27.46 27.77 -17.76
CA GLU A 66 26.33 27.12 -17.11
C GLU A 66 26.18 25.66 -17.54
N CYS A 67 26.25 25.38 -18.86
CA CYS A 67 26.18 24.01 -19.37
C CYS A 67 27.36 23.14 -18.91
N ALA A 68 28.56 23.71 -18.83
CA ALA A 68 29.77 23.01 -18.37
C ALA A 68 29.93 22.96 -16.84
N SER A 69 29.08 23.67 -16.09
CA SER A 69 29.00 23.66 -14.62
C SER A 69 27.93 22.70 -14.07
N GLU A 70 27.11 22.12 -14.96
CA GLU A 70 26.19 21.04 -14.62
C GLU A 70 26.97 19.79 -14.16
N PRO A 71 26.34 18.85 -13.40
CA PRO A 71 27.03 17.74 -12.74
C PRO A 71 28.03 16.96 -13.62
N ASP A 72 28.95 16.27 -12.94
CA ASP A 72 30.21 15.72 -13.48
C ASP A 72 30.08 14.77 -14.69
N ASP A 73 28.89 14.27 -15.02
CA ASP A 73 28.63 13.39 -16.17
C ASP A 73 27.68 14.01 -17.21
N THR A 74 27.55 15.34 -17.25
CA THR A 74 27.21 15.94 -18.54
C THR A 74 28.26 15.49 -19.55
N ALA A 75 27.82 15.14 -20.76
CA ALA A 75 28.71 14.69 -21.82
C ALA A 75 29.60 15.82 -22.38
N THR A 76 29.83 16.85 -21.57
CA THR A 76 30.77 17.93 -21.76
C THR A 76 32.21 17.42 -21.52
N PRO A 77 33.16 17.78 -22.38
CA PRO A 77 34.58 17.38 -22.28
C PRO A 77 35.33 18.14 -21.17
N ALA A 78 34.73 19.18 -20.59
CA ALA A 78 35.32 20.08 -19.62
C ALA A 78 34.43 20.22 -18.38
N LYS A 79 35.06 20.34 -17.22
CA LYS A 79 34.43 20.55 -15.91
C LYS A 79 34.69 21.97 -15.45
N VAL A 80 33.64 22.69 -15.05
CA VAL A 80 33.76 24.01 -14.44
C VAL A 80 33.78 23.90 -12.91
N LEU A 81 34.78 24.52 -12.28
CA LEU A 81 34.93 24.61 -10.84
C LEU A 81 34.78 26.07 -10.40
N ILE A 82 33.67 26.39 -9.74
CA ILE A 82 33.44 27.74 -9.22
C ILE A 82 34.29 27.96 -7.97
N LEU A 83 34.99 29.09 -7.93
CA LEU A 83 35.75 29.52 -6.76
C LEU A 83 34.79 29.98 -5.65
N PRO A 84 35.00 29.54 -4.40
CA PRO A 84 34.16 29.95 -3.27
C PRO A 84 34.48 31.40 -2.85
N HIS A 85 33.94 32.41 -3.55
CA HIS A 85 33.89 33.79 -3.02
C HIS A 85 33.03 34.78 -3.84
N ASP A 86 31.98 35.34 -3.22
CA ASP A 86 31.71 36.79 -3.02
C ASP A 86 30.44 36.91 -2.14
N GLU A 87 30.54 37.50 -0.95
CA GLU A 87 29.40 37.73 -0.04
C GLU A 87 28.42 38.80 -0.58
N HIS A 88 28.76 39.48 -1.68
CA HIS A 88 27.96 40.53 -2.30
C HIS A 88 27.44 40.22 -3.72
N GLY A 89 27.76 39.04 -4.28
CA GLY A 89 27.18 38.56 -5.54
C GLY A 89 27.52 39.36 -6.80
N ASN A 90 28.60 40.15 -6.82
CA ASN A 90 28.90 41.06 -7.93
C ASN A 90 29.67 40.40 -9.10
N PHE A 91 30.33 39.26 -8.86
CA PHE A 91 31.05 38.52 -9.91
C PHE A 91 31.12 37.01 -9.61
N THR A 92 31.33 36.21 -10.65
CA THR A 92 31.56 34.75 -10.57
C THR A 92 32.91 34.41 -11.17
N ALA A 93 33.75 33.66 -10.47
CA ALA A 93 35.05 33.23 -10.97
C ALA A 93 35.22 31.71 -10.83
N GLY A 94 36.01 31.10 -11.71
CA GLY A 94 36.21 29.66 -11.67
C GLY A 94 37.32 29.16 -12.59
N TYR A 95 37.56 27.85 -12.50
CA TYR A 95 38.46 27.10 -13.37
C TYR A 95 37.67 26.24 -14.34
N VAL A 96 38.23 26.04 -15.53
CA VAL A 96 37.79 25.04 -16.51
C VAL A 96 38.87 23.97 -16.57
N VAL A 97 38.50 22.71 -16.33
CA VAL A 97 39.44 21.58 -16.28
C VAL A 97 38.99 20.50 -17.27
N LYS A 98 39.93 19.90 -18.00
CA LYS A 98 39.66 18.78 -18.91
C LYS A 98 39.23 17.51 -18.14
N LYS A 99 38.17 16.81 -18.57
CA LYS A 99 37.78 15.50 -18.01
C LYS A 99 38.67 14.39 -18.58
N GLU A 100 39.17 13.49 -17.72
CA GLU A 100 39.89 12.30 -18.19
C GLU A 100 38.89 11.27 -18.74
N THR A 101 38.96 11.00 -20.04
CA THR A 101 38.22 9.91 -20.70
C THR A 101 39.21 8.91 -21.28
N SER A 102 39.12 7.65 -20.86
CA SER A 102 39.94 6.55 -21.38
C SER A 102 39.09 5.57 -22.17
N VAL A 103 39.51 5.25 -23.40
CA VAL A 103 38.90 4.16 -24.17
C VAL A 103 39.30 2.82 -23.51
N PRO A 104 38.38 1.88 -23.28
CA PRO A 104 38.73 0.53 -22.85
C PRO A 104 39.78 -0.09 -23.79
N LYS A 105 40.85 -0.68 -23.22
CA LYS A 105 41.99 -1.21 -23.99
C LYS A 105 41.57 -2.27 -25.01
N ASP A 106 40.55 -3.04 -24.68
CA ASP A 106 40.06 -4.13 -25.52
C ASP A 106 39.34 -3.56 -26.76
N ILE A 107 38.45 -2.58 -26.60
CA ILE A 107 37.75 -1.93 -27.73
C ILE A 107 38.73 -1.26 -28.70
N GLN A 108 39.74 -0.57 -28.16
CA GLN A 108 40.74 0.13 -28.96
C GLN A 108 41.61 -0.82 -29.80
N ALA A 109 41.77 -2.08 -29.38
CA ALA A 109 42.55 -3.07 -30.11
C ALA A 109 41.85 -3.56 -31.39
N PHE A 110 40.52 -3.49 -31.44
CA PHE A 110 39.71 -4.11 -32.51
C PHE A 110 38.99 -3.10 -33.41
N PHE A 111 38.68 -1.90 -32.93
CA PHE A 111 37.96 -0.89 -33.70
C PHE A 111 38.42 0.54 -33.38
N PRO A 112 38.63 1.43 -34.38
CA PRO A 112 39.23 2.74 -34.16
C PRO A 112 38.22 3.75 -33.60
N VAL A 113 37.96 3.66 -32.29
CA VAL A 113 37.17 4.63 -31.52
C VAL A 113 38.11 5.63 -30.85
N ILE A 114 37.83 6.93 -30.97
CA ILE A 114 38.63 7.99 -30.32
C ILE A 114 38.05 8.37 -28.96
N THR A 115 38.82 9.13 -28.16
CA THR A 115 38.27 9.74 -26.94
C THR A 115 37.37 10.91 -27.29
N GLN A 116 36.39 11.19 -26.44
CA GLN A 116 35.55 12.38 -26.53
C GLN A 116 36.38 13.67 -26.58
N ASN A 117 37.48 13.75 -25.84
CA ASN A 117 38.37 14.91 -25.87
C ASN A 117 38.95 15.16 -27.27
N ARG A 118 39.34 14.10 -27.98
CA ARG A 118 39.84 14.22 -29.35
C ARG A 118 38.74 14.62 -30.33
N LEU A 119 37.49 14.27 -30.03
CA LEU A 119 36.33 14.67 -30.84
C LEU A 119 36.11 16.20 -30.81
N VAL A 120 36.32 16.85 -29.67
CA VAL A 120 36.22 18.32 -29.53
C VAL A 120 37.16 19.04 -30.50
N GLU A 121 38.40 18.57 -30.59
CA GLU A 121 39.41 19.13 -31.50
C GLU A 121 38.96 19.01 -32.97
N ILE A 122 38.36 17.87 -33.34
CA ILE A 122 37.87 17.63 -34.71
C ILE A 122 36.62 18.47 -35.00
N MET A 123 35.77 18.69 -34.00
CA MET A 123 34.56 19.49 -34.12
C MET A 123 34.82 20.98 -34.31
N SER A 124 36.00 21.48 -33.93
CA SER A 124 36.39 22.88 -34.18
C SER A 124 36.39 23.26 -35.66
N GLU A 125 36.48 22.27 -36.56
CA GLU A 125 36.47 22.46 -38.01
C GLU A 125 35.16 22.00 -38.69
N ALA A 126 34.06 21.91 -37.92
CA ALA A 126 32.74 21.50 -38.39
C ALA A 126 32.11 22.54 -39.35
N GLY A 127 31.40 22.05 -40.38
CA GLY A 127 30.62 22.90 -41.29
C GLY A 127 29.17 23.10 -40.82
N SER A 128 28.41 23.94 -41.53
CA SER A 128 26.99 24.22 -41.24
C SER A 128 26.06 23.01 -41.32
N ASP A 129 26.47 21.95 -42.02
CA ASP A 129 25.69 20.73 -42.22
C ASP A 129 26.31 19.56 -41.42
N ALA A 130 26.99 19.87 -40.32
CA ALA A 130 27.54 18.89 -39.40
C ALA A 130 26.43 18.21 -38.58
N PHE A 131 26.73 17.01 -38.10
CA PHE A 131 25.82 16.18 -37.32
C PHE A 131 26.56 15.60 -36.13
N LEU A 132 25.98 15.74 -34.93
CA LEU A 132 26.48 15.11 -33.72
C LEU A 132 25.33 14.36 -33.05
N MET A 133 25.56 13.08 -32.73
CA MET A 133 24.61 12.24 -32.02
C MET A 133 25.28 11.50 -30.87
N LEU A 134 24.61 11.48 -29.72
CA LEU A 134 24.89 10.52 -28.65
C LEU A 134 23.92 9.36 -28.79
N MET A 135 24.44 8.15 -28.89
CA MET A 135 23.64 6.91 -28.94
C MET A 135 23.86 6.07 -27.69
N HIS A 136 22.79 5.40 -27.26
CA HIS A 136 22.78 4.39 -26.21
C HIS A 136 22.33 3.05 -26.82
N LEU A 137 23.22 2.06 -26.84
CA LEU A 137 22.87 0.71 -27.30
C LEU A 137 21.90 0.05 -26.33
N GLU A 138 20.95 -0.73 -26.85
CA GLU A 138 19.88 -1.36 -26.07
C GLU A 138 19.64 -2.80 -26.52
N HIS A 139 19.03 -3.59 -25.63
CA HIS A 139 18.74 -5.02 -25.82
C HIS A 139 19.98 -5.84 -26.17
N ILE A 140 21.09 -5.57 -25.48
CA ILE A 140 22.28 -6.41 -25.50
C ILE A 140 21.99 -7.64 -24.62
N ASP A 141 22.18 -8.83 -25.17
CA ASP A 141 21.95 -10.08 -24.45
C ASP A 141 23.08 -10.30 -23.44
N SER A 142 22.82 -9.99 -22.17
CA SER A 142 23.79 -10.07 -21.06
C SER A 142 24.26 -11.50 -20.74
N GLY A 143 23.58 -12.52 -21.29
CA GLY A 143 24.03 -13.92 -21.24
C GLY A 143 25.01 -14.30 -22.36
N ARG A 144 25.36 -13.38 -23.28
CA ARG A 144 26.33 -13.56 -24.37
C ARG A 144 27.45 -12.52 -24.28
N ASP A 145 28.49 -12.72 -25.08
CA ASP A 145 29.65 -11.82 -25.15
C ASP A 145 29.24 -10.38 -25.55
N GLU A 146 29.02 -9.53 -24.54
CA GLU A 146 28.61 -8.12 -24.66
C GLU A 146 29.53 -7.34 -25.61
N GLN A 147 30.83 -7.66 -25.62
CA GLN A 147 31.81 -6.97 -26.46
C GLN A 147 31.57 -7.25 -27.94
N ALA A 148 31.16 -8.47 -28.29
CA ALA A 148 30.84 -8.85 -29.66
C ALA A 148 29.63 -8.07 -30.20
N PHE A 149 28.63 -7.79 -29.35
CA PHE A 149 27.46 -6.98 -29.71
C PHE A 149 27.85 -5.52 -29.97
N ILE A 150 28.59 -4.92 -29.03
CA ILE A 150 29.06 -3.53 -29.16
C ILE A 150 29.88 -3.37 -30.44
N ARG A 151 30.85 -4.27 -30.67
CA ARG A 151 31.69 -4.24 -31.86
C ARG A 151 30.88 -4.31 -33.15
N SER A 152 29.95 -5.27 -33.24
CA SER A 152 29.14 -5.47 -34.44
C SER A 152 28.24 -4.26 -34.73
N ALA A 153 27.73 -3.59 -33.69
CA ALA A 153 26.98 -2.36 -33.84
C ALA A 153 27.85 -1.20 -34.38
N LEU A 154 29.04 -0.99 -33.81
CA LEU A 154 29.96 0.07 -34.25
C LEU A 154 30.46 -0.15 -35.69
N GLU A 155 30.74 -1.40 -36.07
CA GLU A 155 31.09 -1.77 -37.44
C GLU A 155 29.95 -1.47 -38.42
N ALA A 156 28.71 -1.83 -38.07
CA ALA A 156 27.54 -1.56 -38.88
C ALA A 156 27.31 -0.06 -39.11
N ILE A 157 27.49 0.76 -38.06
CA ILE A 157 27.38 2.21 -38.17
C ILE A 157 28.46 2.76 -39.10
N ALA A 158 29.73 2.41 -38.88
CA ALA A 158 30.82 2.92 -39.70
C ALA A 158 30.69 2.54 -41.18
N GLN A 159 30.12 1.38 -41.50
CA GLN A 159 29.85 0.95 -42.87
C GLN A 159 28.65 1.67 -43.51
N ALA A 160 27.62 1.97 -42.73
CA ALA A 160 26.44 2.69 -43.21
C ALA A 160 26.69 4.19 -43.35
N SER A 161 27.66 4.74 -42.62
CA SER A 161 27.94 6.17 -42.56
C SER A 161 28.86 6.69 -43.67
N PRO A 162 28.80 8.00 -44.02
CA PRO A 162 29.71 8.63 -44.98
C PRO A 162 31.19 8.54 -44.59
N GLU A 163 32.07 8.60 -45.60
CA GLU A 163 33.52 8.66 -45.40
C GLU A 163 33.90 9.89 -44.55
N GLY A 164 34.70 9.67 -43.50
CA GLY A 164 35.06 10.71 -42.53
C GLY A 164 34.15 10.81 -41.30
N THR A 165 33.22 9.87 -41.11
CA THR A 165 32.48 9.71 -39.86
C THR A 165 33.41 9.34 -38.71
N VAL A 166 33.25 10.00 -37.57
CA VAL A 166 34.06 9.79 -36.38
C VAL A 166 33.20 9.16 -35.30
N LEU A 167 33.67 8.04 -34.76
CA LEU A 167 33.09 7.39 -33.60
C LEU A 167 33.97 7.67 -32.37
N ALA A 168 33.37 8.22 -31.32
CA ALA A 168 34.07 8.48 -30.07
C ALA A 168 33.39 7.80 -28.89
N TYR A 169 34.20 7.31 -27.96
CA TYR A 169 33.72 6.67 -26.74
C TYR A 169 33.24 7.74 -25.76
N HIS A 170 32.07 7.51 -25.15
CA HIS A 170 31.56 8.32 -24.05
C HIS A 170 31.67 7.55 -22.73
N SER A 171 30.76 6.61 -22.47
CA SER A 171 30.75 5.76 -21.28
C SER A 171 29.97 4.45 -21.52
N GLY A 172 30.48 3.32 -21.02
CA GLY A 172 29.83 2.01 -21.13
C GLY A 172 29.40 1.67 -22.56
N ILE A 173 28.09 1.61 -22.78
CA ILE A 173 27.45 1.30 -24.06
C ILE A 173 26.98 2.54 -24.84
N LYS A 174 27.47 3.74 -24.46
CA LYS A 174 27.17 5.02 -25.12
C LYS A 174 28.34 5.49 -26.00
N TYR A 175 28.00 5.94 -27.20
CA TYR A 175 28.98 6.36 -28.20
C TYR A 175 28.54 7.64 -28.91
N TRP A 176 29.51 8.45 -29.28
CA TRP A 176 29.33 9.61 -30.14
C TRP A 176 29.46 9.21 -31.60
N VAL A 177 28.53 9.69 -32.41
CA VAL A 177 28.60 9.66 -33.88
C VAL A 177 28.70 11.09 -34.37
N PHE A 178 29.81 11.44 -35.00
CA PHE A 178 30.04 12.77 -35.55
C PHE A 178 30.31 12.71 -37.05
N VAL A 179 29.62 13.56 -37.80
CA VAL A 179 29.85 13.78 -39.23
C VAL A 179 30.15 15.25 -39.46
N ARG A 180 31.32 15.53 -40.06
CA ARG A 180 31.87 16.88 -40.20
C ARG A 180 31.03 17.81 -41.07
N GLN A 181 30.43 17.27 -42.13
CA GLN A 181 29.58 18.01 -43.08
C GLN A 181 28.84 17.02 -44.00
N GLY A 182 27.76 17.48 -44.61
CA GLY A 182 27.08 16.77 -45.70
C GLY A 182 25.80 16.02 -45.29
N ILE A 183 25.35 16.17 -44.03
CA ILE A 183 24.09 15.60 -43.57
C ILE A 183 22.97 16.62 -43.77
N LYS A 184 22.24 16.50 -44.87
CA LYS A 184 21.10 17.39 -45.19
C LYS A 184 19.79 16.97 -44.56
N GLN A 185 19.63 15.67 -44.29
CA GLN A 185 18.45 15.08 -43.67
C GLN A 185 18.90 14.28 -42.43
N PRO A 186 19.13 14.96 -41.29
CA PRO A 186 19.62 14.36 -40.05
C PRO A 186 18.81 13.16 -39.57
N GLN A 187 17.47 13.26 -39.62
CA GLN A 187 16.58 12.17 -39.21
C GLN A 187 16.76 10.93 -40.09
N GLU A 188 16.75 11.10 -41.42
CA GLU A 188 16.90 9.97 -42.35
C GLU A 188 18.26 9.29 -42.20
N TYR A 189 19.31 10.07 -41.91
CA TYR A 189 20.64 9.54 -41.61
C TYR A 189 20.64 8.71 -40.32
N ALA A 190 20.01 9.21 -39.25
CA ALA A 190 19.91 8.52 -37.97
C ALA A 190 19.09 7.22 -38.08
N ASP A 191 17.96 7.25 -38.79
CA ASP A 191 17.11 6.08 -39.04
C ASP A 191 17.87 5.02 -39.86
N MET A 192 18.68 5.44 -40.84
CA MET A 192 19.50 4.55 -41.67
C MET A 192 20.54 3.78 -40.83
N ILE A 193 21.29 4.46 -39.96
CA ILE A 193 22.28 3.79 -39.11
C ILE A 193 21.61 2.91 -38.04
N GLN A 194 20.42 3.27 -37.55
CA GLN A 194 19.66 2.41 -36.64
C GLN A 194 19.20 1.12 -37.32
N LYS A 195 18.72 1.23 -38.56
CA LYS A 195 18.40 0.06 -39.36
C LYS A 195 19.62 -0.85 -39.55
N ALA A 196 20.80 -0.27 -39.82
CA ALA A 196 22.04 -1.04 -39.95
C ALA A 196 22.39 -1.80 -38.66
N VAL A 197 22.18 -1.21 -37.48
CA VAL A 197 22.39 -1.87 -36.18
C VAL A 197 21.39 -3.00 -35.95
N ARG A 198 20.11 -2.83 -36.31
CA ARG A 198 19.08 -3.87 -36.16
C ARG A 198 19.28 -5.06 -37.09
N GLU A 199 19.87 -4.83 -38.26
CA GLU A 199 20.07 -5.85 -39.30
C GLU A 199 21.48 -6.46 -39.31
N CYS A 200 22.36 -6.06 -38.38
CA CYS A 200 23.73 -6.54 -38.36
C CYS A 200 23.82 -8.02 -37.95
N VAL A 201 24.99 -8.62 -38.18
CA VAL A 201 25.28 -9.99 -37.77
C VAL A 201 26.28 -9.91 -36.64
N ILE A 202 25.97 -10.56 -35.51
CA ILE A 202 26.86 -10.56 -34.35
C ILE A 202 28.01 -11.51 -34.63
N THR A 203 29.23 -10.99 -34.61
CA THR A 203 30.46 -11.78 -34.79
C THR A 203 31.41 -11.64 -33.63
N ASP A 204 32.16 -12.71 -33.34
CA ASP A 204 33.24 -12.70 -32.35
C ASP A 204 34.48 -11.95 -32.85
N GLU A 205 35.54 -11.93 -32.03
CA GLU A 205 36.76 -11.21 -32.35
C GLU A 205 37.46 -11.66 -33.65
N PHE A 206 37.20 -12.90 -34.11
CA PHE A 206 37.76 -13.52 -35.30
C PHE A 206 36.80 -13.50 -36.52
N GLY A 207 35.62 -12.89 -36.39
CA GLY A 207 34.62 -12.81 -37.46
C GLY A 207 33.71 -14.04 -37.56
N VAL A 208 33.66 -14.89 -36.53
CA VAL A 208 32.74 -16.04 -36.48
C VAL A 208 31.36 -15.56 -36.04
N VAL A 209 30.32 -15.99 -36.77
CA VAL A 209 28.93 -15.59 -36.48
C VAL A 209 28.42 -16.23 -35.19
N ILE A 210 28.15 -15.40 -34.19
CA ILE A 210 27.55 -15.76 -32.89
C ILE A 210 26.02 -15.79 -33.00
N SER A 211 25.44 -14.78 -33.66
CA SER A 211 23.99 -14.69 -33.83
C SER A 211 23.62 -13.95 -35.11
N LYS A 212 22.59 -14.46 -35.79
CA LYS A 212 21.95 -13.81 -36.95
C LYS A 212 20.58 -13.21 -36.62
N SER A 213 20.07 -13.45 -35.42
CA SER A 213 18.77 -12.98 -34.96
C SER A 213 18.95 -12.42 -33.56
N HIS A 214 18.71 -11.12 -33.40
CA HIS A 214 18.79 -10.40 -32.14
C HIS A 214 17.79 -9.24 -32.15
N SER A 215 17.54 -8.65 -30.98
CA SER A 215 16.69 -7.47 -30.80
C SER A 215 17.48 -6.17 -30.58
N MET A 216 18.81 -6.21 -30.70
CA MET A 216 19.68 -5.05 -30.49
C MET A 216 19.25 -3.86 -31.36
N THR A 217 19.18 -2.70 -30.73
CA THR A 217 18.94 -1.39 -31.37
C THR A 217 19.74 -0.34 -30.61
N PHE A 218 19.61 0.93 -30.97
CA PHE A 218 20.02 2.03 -30.11
C PHE A 218 18.93 3.09 -30.03
N THR A 219 18.91 3.79 -28.91
CA THR A 219 18.20 5.07 -28.74
C THR A 219 19.19 6.21 -28.95
N GLY A 220 18.80 7.25 -29.68
CA GLY A 220 19.71 8.29 -30.17
C GLY A 220 19.19 9.70 -29.95
N GLY A 221 20.08 10.60 -29.52
CA GLY A 221 19.82 12.03 -29.45
C GLY A 221 20.78 12.81 -30.31
N TYR A 222 20.29 13.62 -31.26
CA TYR A 222 21.16 14.35 -32.18
C TYR A 222 20.91 15.86 -32.21
N VAL A 223 21.94 16.58 -32.65
CA VAL A 223 21.91 18.01 -32.93
C VAL A 223 22.50 18.29 -34.31
N SER A 224 21.85 19.20 -35.03
CA SER A 224 22.27 19.70 -36.35
C SER A 224 22.83 21.11 -36.21
N PHE A 225 23.84 21.44 -37.00
CA PHE A 225 24.59 22.69 -36.90
C PHE A 225 23.96 23.80 -37.78
N ASP A 226 22.63 23.87 -37.83
CA ASP A 226 21.85 24.71 -38.75
C ASP A 226 22.27 26.20 -38.70
N GLY A 227 23.15 26.61 -39.61
CA GLY A 227 23.62 27.99 -39.74
C GLY A 227 24.56 28.48 -38.63
N ARG A 228 25.12 27.58 -37.79
CA ARG A 228 26.10 27.93 -36.76
C ARG A 228 27.52 27.73 -37.29
N GLU A 229 28.37 28.75 -37.12
CA GLU A 229 29.72 28.73 -37.71
C GLU A 229 30.72 27.83 -36.96
N GLN A 230 30.49 27.46 -35.69
CA GLN A 230 31.42 26.63 -34.90
C GLN A 230 30.72 25.77 -33.84
N ALA A 231 31.33 24.61 -33.57
CA ALA A 231 30.92 23.67 -32.52
C ALA A 231 31.45 24.08 -31.15
N THR A 232 30.57 24.12 -30.14
CA THR A 232 30.92 24.40 -28.75
C THR A 232 30.65 23.19 -27.85
N VAL A 233 31.00 23.31 -26.58
CA VAL A 233 30.62 22.31 -25.56
C VAL A 233 29.09 22.17 -25.41
N LYS A 234 28.29 23.16 -25.85
CA LYS A 234 26.82 23.09 -25.78
C LYS A 234 26.24 22.02 -26.70
N GLU A 235 26.83 21.76 -27.85
CA GLU A 235 26.32 20.75 -28.79
C GLU A 235 26.34 19.34 -28.18
N PHE A 236 27.37 19.01 -27.40
CA PHE A 236 27.42 17.77 -26.63
C PHE A 236 26.29 17.72 -25.59
N HIS A 237 26.04 18.82 -24.90
CA HIS A 237 24.94 18.93 -23.93
C HIS A 237 23.57 18.77 -24.59
N TYR A 238 23.36 19.42 -25.73
CA TYR A 238 22.12 19.36 -26.50
C TYR A 238 21.84 17.96 -27.05
N ALA A 239 22.85 17.27 -27.61
CA ALA A 239 22.70 15.89 -28.05
C ALA A 239 22.40 14.94 -26.87
N SER A 240 22.99 15.20 -25.69
CA SER A 240 22.70 14.42 -24.48
C SER A 240 21.28 14.64 -23.97
N PHE A 241 20.78 15.87 -24.02
CA PHE A 241 19.39 16.19 -23.69
C PHE A 241 18.41 15.54 -24.68
N ALA A 242 18.71 15.59 -25.98
CA ALA A 242 17.89 14.93 -27.00
C ALA A 242 17.85 13.41 -26.80
N LEU A 243 18.96 12.81 -26.34
CA LEU A 243 18.99 11.37 -26.04
C LEU A 243 18.10 11.07 -24.84
N TYR A 244 18.10 11.93 -23.82
CA TYR A 244 17.17 11.81 -22.70
C TYR A 244 15.70 11.86 -23.15
N GLU A 245 15.34 12.76 -24.06
CA GLU A 245 14.00 12.82 -24.65
C GLU A 245 13.66 11.49 -25.36
N ALA A 246 14.57 11.01 -26.21
CA ALA A 246 14.40 9.76 -26.93
C ALA A 246 14.21 8.55 -25.99
N VAL A 247 15.04 8.44 -24.94
CA VAL A 247 14.92 7.38 -23.94
C VAL A 247 13.59 7.47 -23.19
N SER A 248 13.06 8.67 -22.97
CA SER A 248 11.76 8.86 -22.32
C SER A 248 10.56 8.44 -23.18
N GLU A 249 10.71 8.47 -24.51
CA GLU A 249 9.69 8.03 -25.47
C GLU A 249 9.72 6.51 -25.70
N GLY A 250 10.88 5.88 -25.47
CA GLY A 250 11.04 4.43 -25.40
C GLY A 250 12.25 3.91 -26.17
N ALA A 251 12.55 2.63 -25.96
CA ALA A 251 13.68 1.94 -26.58
C ALA A 251 13.65 2.02 -28.12
N GLY A 252 14.79 2.30 -28.73
CA GLY A 252 14.92 2.46 -30.18
C GLY A 252 14.35 3.77 -30.73
N THR A 253 14.13 4.79 -29.90
CA THR A 253 13.68 6.11 -30.37
C THR A 253 14.86 6.98 -30.78
N ILE A 254 14.64 7.89 -31.73
CA ILE A 254 15.64 8.88 -32.14
C ILE A 254 14.99 10.26 -32.09
N SER A 255 15.58 11.17 -31.32
CA SER A 255 15.05 12.52 -31.14
C SER A 255 16.09 13.59 -31.51
N SER A 256 15.62 14.66 -32.15
CA SER A 256 16.40 15.87 -32.40
C SER A 256 16.31 16.82 -31.23
N PHE A 257 17.40 17.51 -30.89
CA PHE A 257 17.37 18.55 -29.87
C PHE A 257 16.36 19.68 -30.20
N SER A 258 15.51 20.01 -29.22
CA SER A 258 14.61 21.15 -29.27
C SER A 258 14.84 22.11 -28.11
N SER A 259 15.20 23.37 -28.42
CA SER A 259 15.40 24.41 -27.40
C SER A 259 14.13 24.70 -26.59
N ALA A 260 12.94 24.53 -27.17
CA ALA A 260 11.69 24.77 -26.47
C ALA A 260 11.40 23.67 -25.44
N ILE A 261 11.73 22.41 -25.75
CA ILE A 261 11.53 21.29 -24.84
C ILE A 261 12.59 21.29 -23.72
N TYR A 262 13.83 21.67 -24.07
CA TYR A 262 14.91 21.87 -23.11
C TYR A 262 14.52 22.79 -21.95
N GLU A 263 14.00 23.98 -22.23
CA GLU A 263 13.59 24.93 -21.18
C GLU A 263 12.43 24.43 -20.32
N LEU A 264 11.53 23.60 -20.89
CA LEU A 264 10.39 23.04 -20.16
C LEU A 264 10.81 21.88 -19.23
N GLN A 265 11.81 21.09 -19.60
CA GLN A 265 12.15 19.83 -18.93
C GLN A 265 13.53 19.80 -18.24
N LYS A 266 14.28 20.91 -18.24
CA LYS A 266 15.64 21.01 -17.70
C LYS A 266 15.83 20.38 -16.30
N ASN A 267 14.85 20.56 -15.40
CA ASN A 267 14.93 19.99 -14.05
C ASN A 267 14.76 18.47 -14.02
N ASP A 268 13.93 17.91 -14.90
CA ASP A 268 13.70 16.47 -14.96
C ASP A 268 14.89 15.75 -15.61
N TYR A 269 15.48 16.36 -16.63
CA TYR A 269 16.74 15.91 -17.23
C TYR A 269 17.85 15.73 -16.18
N ARG A 270 18.09 16.76 -15.34
CA ARG A 270 19.13 16.70 -14.30
C ARG A 270 18.94 15.56 -13.30
N LYS A 271 17.69 15.28 -12.90
CA LYS A 271 17.40 14.16 -11.99
C LYS A 271 17.71 12.82 -12.65
N VAL A 272 17.41 12.68 -13.94
CA VAL A 272 17.64 11.42 -14.68
C VAL A 272 19.12 11.19 -14.94
N GLN A 273 19.88 12.24 -15.23
CA GLN A 273 21.34 12.13 -15.27
C GLN A 273 21.88 11.61 -13.94
N ASN A 274 21.53 12.27 -12.82
CA ASN A 274 21.97 11.85 -11.49
C ASN A 274 21.58 10.39 -11.19
N PHE A 275 20.46 9.90 -11.71
CA PHE A 275 20.02 8.51 -11.54
C PHE A 275 20.98 7.54 -12.23
N PHE A 276 21.33 7.79 -13.50
CA PHE A 276 22.30 6.96 -14.22
C PHE A 276 23.68 6.99 -13.56
N HIS A 277 24.13 8.11 -13.01
CA HIS A 277 25.41 8.13 -12.27
C HIS A 277 25.34 7.26 -11.03
N VAL A 278 24.25 7.36 -10.25
CA VAL A 278 24.11 6.54 -9.04
C VAL A 278 24.20 5.05 -9.39
N LEU A 279 23.63 4.68 -10.54
CA LEU A 279 23.66 3.33 -11.06
C LEU A 279 25.06 2.90 -11.56
N GLU A 280 25.66 3.67 -12.46
CA GLU A 280 26.96 3.38 -13.10
C GLU A 280 28.11 3.39 -12.08
N ASP A 281 28.10 4.35 -11.14
CA ASP A 281 29.12 4.45 -10.08
C ASP A 281 28.87 3.48 -8.90
N ASN A 282 27.75 2.74 -8.91
CA ASN A 282 27.26 1.98 -7.75
C ASN A 282 27.25 2.84 -6.46
N SER A 283 26.82 4.10 -6.56
CA SER A 283 26.84 5.10 -5.47
C SER A 283 25.67 4.94 -4.49
N PHE A 284 25.22 3.71 -4.27
CA PHE A 284 24.24 3.38 -3.26
C PHE A 284 24.90 3.30 -1.89
N VAL A 285 24.28 3.94 -0.90
CA VAL A 285 24.65 3.78 0.50
C VAL A 285 23.49 3.13 1.24
N TYR A 286 23.78 2.35 2.27
CA TYR A 286 22.74 1.63 3.01
C TYR A 286 22.73 2.08 4.44
N HIS A 287 21.53 2.37 4.93
CA HIS A 287 21.29 2.56 6.35
C HIS A 287 20.62 1.31 6.89
N PHE A 288 20.93 0.97 8.13
CA PHE A 288 20.43 -0.21 8.82
C PHE A 288 19.50 0.23 9.94
N GLN A 289 18.28 -0.27 9.92
CA GLN A 289 17.32 -0.04 10.99
C GLN A 289 17.16 -1.31 11.83
N PRO A 290 17.31 -1.23 13.17
CA PRO A 290 17.17 -2.41 14.02
C PRO A 290 15.70 -2.84 14.13
N ILE A 291 15.49 -4.14 14.03
CA ILE A 291 14.24 -4.84 14.39
C ILE A 291 14.46 -5.49 15.75
N VAL A 292 13.59 -5.22 16.72
CA VAL A 292 13.76 -5.68 18.11
C VAL A 292 12.67 -6.64 18.55
N SER A 293 13.03 -7.55 19.43
CA SER A 293 12.11 -8.48 20.10
C SER A 293 11.16 -7.72 21.03
N ALA A 294 9.86 -7.94 20.86
CA ALA A 294 8.82 -7.38 21.73
C ALA A 294 8.86 -7.94 23.16
N LYS A 295 9.65 -9.00 23.42
CA LYS A 295 9.74 -9.65 24.73
C LYS A 295 10.76 -8.98 25.65
N ASP A 296 11.92 -8.60 25.09
CA ASP A 296 13.09 -8.20 25.88
C ASP A 296 13.86 -7.00 25.31
N GLY A 297 13.38 -6.45 24.19
CA GLY A 297 14.00 -5.34 23.46
C GLY A 297 15.37 -5.68 22.87
N SER A 298 15.75 -6.96 22.80
CA SER A 298 16.98 -7.37 22.14
C SER A 298 16.87 -7.19 20.62
N ILE A 299 17.95 -6.76 19.97
CA ILE A 299 17.96 -6.63 18.50
C ILE A 299 17.93 -8.03 17.90
N TYR A 300 16.84 -8.31 17.19
CA TYR A 300 16.56 -9.57 16.49
C TYR A 300 17.13 -9.55 15.07
N ALA A 301 17.00 -8.42 14.36
CA ALA A 301 17.48 -8.29 13.00
C ALA A 301 17.79 -6.81 12.65
N TYR A 302 18.27 -6.58 11.44
CA TYR A 302 18.32 -5.26 10.83
C TYR A 302 17.67 -5.30 9.45
N GLU A 303 16.99 -4.23 9.08
CA GLU A 303 16.58 -3.98 7.70
C GLU A 303 17.60 -3.11 6.99
N ALA A 304 18.01 -3.51 5.79
CA ALA A 304 18.90 -2.75 4.93
C ALA A 304 18.09 -1.81 4.02
N LEU A 305 18.17 -0.51 4.29
CA LEU A 305 17.42 0.51 3.60
C LEU A 305 18.33 1.31 2.66
N MET A 306 18.08 1.20 1.35
CA MET A 306 18.81 1.93 0.32
C MET A 306 18.69 3.45 0.53
N ARG A 307 19.80 4.13 0.36
CA ARG A 307 19.96 5.59 0.40
C ARG A 307 20.88 6.01 -0.73
N THR A 308 20.82 7.28 -1.06
CA THR A 308 21.66 7.92 -2.07
C THR A 308 22.63 8.86 -1.39
N ASP A 309 23.78 9.07 -2.01
CA ASP A 309 24.62 10.19 -1.63
C ASP A 309 23.83 11.50 -1.86
N ARG A 310 23.84 12.37 -0.84
CA ARG A 310 23.15 13.66 -0.86
C ARG A 310 23.57 14.53 -2.05
N LYS A 311 24.78 14.33 -2.59
CA LYS A 311 25.27 15.06 -3.77
C LYS A 311 24.40 14.87 -5.02
N TYR A 312 23.69 13.75 -5.14
CA TYR A 312 22.83 13.46 -6.30
C TYR A 312 21.39 13.97 -6.13
N GLY A 313 20.97 14.33 -4.91
CA GLY A 313 19.65 14.93 -4.66
C GLY A 313 18.44 14.04 -5.01
N LEU A 314 18.64 12.73 -5.17
CA LEU A 314 17.58 11.77 -5.49
C LEU A 314 17.13 11.03 -4.24
N SER A 315 15.83 10.85 -4.04
CA SER A 315 15.32 9.95 -3.00
C SER A 315 15.38 8.49 -3.47
N PRO A 316 15.38 7.50 -2.56
CA PRO A 316 15.28 6.08 -2.93
C PRO A 316 14.06 5.78 -3.82
N LEU A 317 12.91 6.38 -3.53
CA LEU A 317 11.70 6.24 -4.34
C LEU A 317 11.91 6.75 -5.77
N GLN A 318 12.53 7.93 -5.92
CA GLN A 318 12.85 8.47 -7.24
C GLN A 318 13.78 7.56 -8.04
N ILE A 319 14.72 6.89 -7.38
CA ILE A 319 15.60 5.91 -8.03
C ILE A 319 14.80 4.69 -8.50
N ILE A 320 13.94 4.13 -7.65
CA ILE A 320 13.14 2.95 -8.01
C ILE A 320 12.18 3.30 -9.16
N ASP A 321 11.50 4.45 -9.09
CA ASP A 321 10.60 4.94 -10.15
C ASP A 321 11.35 5.14 -11.47
N MET A 322 12.55 5.72 -11.42
CA MET A 322 13.38 5.90 -12.61
C MET A 322 13.91 4.56 -13.14
N ALA A 323 14.33 3.65 -12.27
CA ALA A 323 14.77 2.32 -12.66
C ALA A 323 13.64 1.54 -13.34
N ALA A 324 12.40 1.64 -12.83
CA ALA A 324 11.23 1.04 -13.48
C ALA A 324 10.96 1.68 -14.84
N LYS A 325 10.99 3.03 -14.91
CA LYS A 325 10.76 3.77 -16.15
C LYS A 325 11.79 3.46 -17.23
N TYR A 326 13.04 3.22 -16.86
CA TYR A 326 14.16 3.02 -17.79
C TYR A 326 14.60 1.56 -17.91
N ASP A 327 13.80 0.61 -17.42
CA ASP A 327 14.08 -0.84 -17.46
C ASP A 327 15.44 -1.23 -16.84
N ARG A 328 15.80 -0.55 -15.74
CA ARG A 328 17.04 -0.72 -14.96
C ARG A 328 16.81 -1.27 -13.55
N LEU A 329 15.63 -1.86 -13.29
CA LEU A 329 15.32 -2.47 -11.99
C LEU A 329 16.29 -3.62 -11.65
N TYR A 330 16.74 -4.36 -12.66
CA TYR A 330 17.74 -5.42 -12.50
C TYR A 330 19.05 -4.90 -11.90
N ASP A 331 19.53 -3.75 -12.34
CA ASP A 331 20.77 -3.15 -11.84
C ASP A 331 20.65 -2.73 -10.38
N ILE A 332 19.47 -2.26 -9.96
CA ILE A 332 19.18 -1.92 -8.55
C ILE A 332 19.16 -3.19 -7.68
N GLU A 333 18.48 -4.24 -8.14
CA GLU A 333 18.42 -5.53 -7.45
C GLU A 333 19.84 -6.12 -7.32
N HIS A 334 20.59 -6.12 -8.41
CA HIS A 334 21.96 -6.62 -8.45
C HIS A 334 22.87 -5.83 -7.51
N ALA A 335 22.91 -4.50 -7.63
CA ALA A 335 23.71 -3.65 -6.75
C ALA A 335 23.34 -3.85 -5.28
N THR A 336 22.04 -3.91 -4.96
CA THR A 336 21.54 -4.06 -3.59
C THR A 336 21.96 -5.38 -2.97
N MET A 337 21.77 -6.49 -3.67
CA MET A 337 22.13 -7.81 -3.16
C MET A 337 23.65 -7.91 -2.88
N PHE A 338 24.50 -7.47 -3.81
CA PHE A 338 25.96 -7.51 -3.60
C PHE A 338 26.45 -6.53 -2.53
N ASN A 339 25.93 -5.30 -2.51
CA ASN A 339 26.35 -4.27 -1.56
C ASN A 339 25.94 -4.64 -0.12
N VAL A 340 24.70 -5.10 0.08
CA VAL A 340 24.19 -5.45 1.41
C VAL A 340 24.85 -6.72 1.95
N LEU A 341 25.09 -7.74 1.12
CA LEU A 341 25.82 -8.94 1.53
C LEU A 341 27.30 -8.66 1.82
N SER A 342 27.92 -7.72 1.10
CA SER A 342 29.26 -7.23 1.44
C SER A 342 29.29 -6.60 2.84
N GLN A 343 28.25 -5.82 3.20
CA GLN A 343 28.10 -5.26 4.55
C GLN A 343 27.90 -6.36 5.61
N LEU A 344 27.08 -7.38 5.33
CA LEU A 344 26.89 -8.55 6.19
C LEU A 344 28.22 -9.29 6.43
N SER A 345 28.96 -9.56 5.36
CA SER A 345 30.25 -10.26 5.38
C SER A 345 31.31 -9.52 6.20
N ARG A 346 31.35 -8.19 6.12
CA ARG A 346 32.29 -7.35 6.89
C ARG A 346 31.91 -7.20 8.36
N ASN A 347 30.66 -7.44 8.72
CA ASN A 347 30.11 -7.14 10.06
C ASN A 347 29.58 -8.38 10.81
N GLN A 348 30.11 -9.58 10.54
CA GLN A 348 29.58 -10.84 11.08
C GLN A 348 29.46 -10.92 12.61
N THR A 349 30.23 -10.13 13.35
CA THR A 349 30.15 -10.05 14.82
C THR A 349 28.77 -9.62 15.31
N TYR A 350 28.07 -8.76 14.57
CA TYR A 350 26.70 -8.33 14.84
C TYR A 350 25.67 -9.42 14.53
N PHE A 351 25.97 -10.32 13.59
CA PHE A 351 25.03 -11.30 13.04
C PHE A 351 25.25 -12.72 13.57
N LYS A 352 25.68 -12.87 14.83
CA LYS A 352 25.78 -14.21 15.48
C LYS A 352 24.41 -14.84 15.75
N LYS A 353 23.43 -14.02 16.12
CA LYS A 353 22.05 -14.42 16.41
C LYS A 353 21.03 -13.46 15.78
N ARG A 354 21.46 -12.69 14.77
CA ARG A 354 20.67 -11.65 14.13
C ARG A 354 20.54 -11.92 12.64
N LYS A 355 19.41 -11.53 12.07
CA LYS A 355 19.13 -11.63 10.63
C LYS A 355 19.33 -10.28 9.94
N LEU A 356 19.39 -10.29 8.61
CA LEU A 356 19.42 -9.11 7.75
C LEU A 356 18.26 -9.19 6.74
N PHE A 357 17.34 -8.24 6.83
CA PHE A 357 16.21 -8.09 5.93
C PHE A 357 16.62 -7.22 4.74
N ILE A 358 16.27 -7.66 3.53
CA ILE A 358 16.61 -7.03 2.27
C ILE A 358 15.37 -6.99 1.38
N ASN A 359 14.98 -5.77 0.99
CA ASN A 359 13.95 -5.52 -0.01
C ASN A 359 14.37 -6.09 -1.37
N ALA A 360 13.51 -6.88 -2.00
CA ALA A 360 13.73 -7.43 -3.34
C ALA A 360 12.68 -6.94 -4.34
N ILE A 361 13.05 -6.95 -5.62
CA ILE A 361 12.21 -6.57 -6.75
C ILE A 361 11.91 -7.84 -7.58
N PRO A 362 10.78 -8.54 -7.35
CA PRO A 362 10.57 -9.87 -7.93
C PRO A 362 10.37 -9.86 -9.45
N SER A 363 10.02 -8.73 -10.05
CA SER A 363 9.98 -8.58 -11.51
C SER A 363 11.38 -8.54 -12.15
N SER A 364 12.45 -8.40 -11.36
CA SER A 364 13.83 -8.25 -11.84
C SER A 364 14.85 -9.02 -11.00
N PHE A 365 14.48 -10.23 -10.56
CA PHE A 365 15.38 -11.09 -9.78
C PHE A 365 16.66 -11.47 -10.54
N LEU A 366 17.73 -11.73 -9.79
CA LEU A 366 19.04 -12.08 -10.34
C LEU A 366 19.00 -13.26 -11.33
N SER A 367 19.78 -13.12 -12.41
CA SER A 367 20.05 -14.22 -13.35
C SER A 367 20.65 -15.43 -12.63
N ASP A 368 20.54 -16.63 -13.22
CA ASP A 368 21.15 -17.83 -12.63
C ASP A 368 22.68 -17.70 -12.48
N GLU A 369 23.32 -16.97 -13.41
CA GLU A 369 24.76 -16.70 -13.38
C GLU A 369 25.12 -15.80 -12.20
N ASP A 370 24.45 -14.65 -12.06
CA ASP A 370 24.72 -13.70 -10.99
C ASP A 370 24.35 -14.26 -9.62
N TRP A 371 23.25 -15.03 -9.53
CA TRP A 371 22.88 -15.74 -8.31
C TRP A 371 23.96 -16.76 -7.91
N THR A 372 24.50 -17.50 -8.88
CA THR A 372 25.59 -18.46 -8.63
C THR A 372 26.87 -17.73 -8.22
N GLY A 373 27.20 -16.60 -8.85
CA GLY A 373 28.33 -15.75 -8.47
C GLY A 373 28.19 -15.22 -7.05
N LEU A 374 27.00 -14.71 -6.69
CA LEU A 374 26.67 -14.23 -5.36
C LEU A 374 26.78 -15.32 -4.30
N LEU A 375 26.30 -16.53 -4.58
CA LEU A 375 26.46 -17.70 -3.70
C LEU A 375 27.92 -18.15 -3.56
N GLY A 376 28.71 -18.03 -4.63
CA GLY A 376 30.15 -18.33 -4.61
C GLY A 376 30.91 -17.45 -3.62
N VAL A 377 30.47 -16.20 -3.43
CA VAL A 377 31.12 -15.24 -2.53
C VAL A 377 30.49 -15.23 -1.13
N TYR A 378 29.16 -15.35 -1.03
CA TYR A 378 28.40 -15.10 0.21
C TYR A 378 27.51 -16.27 0.66
N GLY A 379 27.61 -17.45 0.03
CA GLY A 379 26.71 -18.58 0.25
C GLY A 379 26.53 -19.00 1.71
N GLU A 380 27.58 -18.95 2.53
CA GLU A 380 27.52 -19.29 3.96
C GLU A 380 26.72 -18.27 4.79
N LEU A 381 26.50 -17.07 4.27
CA LEU A 381 25.78 -16.00 4.95
C LEU A 381 24.28 -15.99 4.62
N MET A 382 23.85 -16.75 3.61
CA MET A 382 22.47 -16.74 3.11
C MET A 382 21.44 -17.18 4.16
N GLU A 383 21.82 -18.06 5.10
CA GLU A 383 20.94 -18.45 6.21
C GLU A 383 20.59 -17.29 7.15
N LYS A 384 21.32 -16.17 7.08
CA LYS A 384 21.07 -14.96 7.88
C LYS A 384 20.21 -13.94 7.14
N VAL A 385 19.92 -14.18 5.86
CA VAL A 385 19.19 -13.27 5.00
C VAL A 385 17.70 -13.57 5.06
N VAL A 386 16.92 -12.50 5.11
CA VAL A 386 15.47 -12.52 4.91
C VAL A 386 15.18 -11.64 3.70
N ILE A 387 14.48 -12.18 2.71
CA ILE A 387 14.05 -11.41 1.53
C ILE A 387 12.64 -10.90 1.75
N GLU A 388 12.44 -9.60 1.58
CA GLU A 388 11.16 -8.92 1.70
C GLU A 388 10.52 -8.76 0.31
N LEU A 389 9.27 -9.19 0.19
CA LEU A 389 8.45 -9.04 -1.01
C LEU A 389 7.22 -8.20 -0.69
N THR A 390 6.89 -7.23 -1.53
CA THR A 390 5.67 -6.45 -1.36
C THR A 390 4.41 -7.29 -1.63
N GLU A 391 3.32 -7.01 -0.93
CA GLU A 391 2.03 -7.71 -1.07
C GLU A 391 1.53 -7.74 -2.53
N GLN A 392 1.75 -6.66 -3.29
CA GLN A 392 1.30 -6.48 -4.67
C GLN A 392 2.36 -6.84 -5.73
N THR A 393 3.25 -7.78 -5.43
CA THR A 393 4.29 -8.21 -6.37
C THR A 393 3.74 -8.47 -7.79
N ASP A 394 4.16 -7.65 -8.75
CA ASP A 394 3.79 -7.73 -10.18
C ASP A 394 4.68 -8.75 -10.90
N THR A 395 4.40 -10.03 -10.68
CA THR A 395 5.13 -11.12 -11.33
C THR A 395 4.23 -12.32 -11.59
N SER A 396 4.51 -13.09 -12.64
CA SER A 396 3.77 -14.31 -12.93
C SER A 396 3.97 -15.36 -11.83
N ASP A 397 2.93 -16.12 -11.52
CA ASP A 397 2.97 -17.23 -10.55
C ASP A 397 4.15 -18.20 -10.76
N GLU A 398 4.54 -18.47 -12.02
CA GLU A 398 5.66 -19.37 -12.35
C GLU A 398 7.03 -18.80 -11.92
N ASN A 399 7.30 -17.54 -12.24
CA ASN A 399 8.52 -16.83 -11.81
C ASN A 399 8.60 -16.72 -10.28
N LEU A 400 7.45 -16.51 -9.62
CA LEU A 400 7.41 -16.42 -8.17
C LEU A 400 7.68 -17.77 -7.50
N ASP A 401 7.09 -18.85 -8.00
CA ASP A 401 7.39 -20.22 -7.52
C ASP A 401 8.86 -20.58 -7.72
N PHE A 402 9.44 -20.17 -8.85
CA PHE A 402 10.87 -20.34 -9.12
C PHE A 402 11.72 -19.60 -8.07
N LEU A 403 11.42 -18.33 -7.80
CA LEU A 403 12.09 -17.55 -6.76
C LEU A 403 11.96 -18.19 -5.38
N ILE A 404 10.74 -18.57 -4.96
CA ILE A 404 10.48 -19.22 -3.67
C ILE A 404 11.30 -20.50 -3.52
N ASN A 405 11.31 -21.35 -4.55
CA ASN A 405 12.10 -22.59 -4.53
C ASN A 405 13.60 -22.33 -4.46
N ARG A 406 14.09 -21.31 -5.17
CA ARG A 406 15.49 -20.87 -5.11
C ARG A 406 15.85 -20.41 -3.70
N LEU A 407 15.04 -19.57 -3.06
CA LEU A 407 15.29 -19.09 -1.69
C LEU A 407 15.29 -20.23 -0.67
N ARG A 408 14.29 -21.13 -0.72
CA ARG A 408 14.20 -22.30 0.16
C ARG A 408 15.40 -23.23 0.03
N LYS A 409 15.87 -23.49 -1.20
CA LYS A 409 17.06 -24.34 -1.48
C LYS A 409 18.31 -23.82 -0.75
N HIS A 410 18.41 -22.51 -0.57
CA HIS A 410 19.56 -21.85 0.05
C HIS A 410 19.30 -21.38 1.49
N LYS A 411 18.23 -21.87 2.12
CA LYS A 411 17.82 -21.54 3.51
C LYS A 411 17.63 -20.03 3.75
N VAL A 412 17.26 -19.30 2.70
CA VAL A 412 16.90 -17.89 2.81
C VAL A 412 15.45 -17.82 3.28
N GLU A 413 15.21 -17.05 4.32
CA GLU A 413 13.86 -16.83 4.86
C GLU A 413 13.15 -15.74 4.03
N MET A 414 11.81 -15.71 4.09
CA MET A 414 11.00 -14.73 3.37
C MET A 414 10.12 -13.95 4.34
N ALA A 415 9.92 -12.67 4.02
CA ALA A 415 8.96 -11.79 4.65
C ALA A 415 8.02 -11.19 3.59
N ILE A 416 6.77 -10.95 3.96
CA ILE A 416 5.85 -10.13 3.15
C ILE A 416 5.79 -8.73 3.75
N ASP A 417 6.01 -7.74 2.90
CA ASP A 417 6.07 -6.32 3.23
C ASP A 417 4.81 -5.56 2.82
N ASP A 418 4.61 -4.40 3.46
CA ASP A 418 3.45 -3.51 3.29
C ASP A 418 2.08 -4.21 3.42
N TYR A 419 2.00 -5.25 4.27
CA TYR A 419 0.81 -6.07 4.37
C TYR A 419 -0.37 -5.27 4.94
N GLY A 420 -1.47 -5.23 4.19
CA GLY A 420 -2.74 -4.56 4.57
C GLY A 420 -2.97 -3.21 3.91
N THR A 421 -2.16 -2.82 2.93
CA THR A 421 -2.33 -1.60 2.11
C THR A 421 -3.21 -1.83 0.85
N GLY A 422 -3.63 -3.07 0.56
CA GLY A 422 -4.40 -3.43 -0.63
C GLY A 422 -5.46 -4.54 -0.42
N TYR A 423 -6.03 -5.04 -1.52
CA TYR A 423 -6.96 -6.18 -1.50
C TYR A 423 -6.18 -7.47 -1.17
N SER A 424 -6.15 -7.85 0.09
CA SER A 424 -5.39 -9.00 0.55
C SER A 424 -5.85 -10.29 -0.11
N ASN A 425 -4.95 -10.91 -0.87
CA ASN A 425 -5.17 -12.23 -1.43
C ASN A 425 -4.60 -13.28 -0.47
N THR A 426 -5.34 -13.60 0.60
CA THR A 426 -4.96 -14.60 1.61
C THR A 426 -4.55 -15.94 0.98
N SER A 427 -5.06 -16.27 -0.20
CA SER A 427 -4.65 -17.46 -0.96
C SER A 427 -3.18 -17.43 -1.41
N ARG A 428 -2.65 -16.25 -1.75
CA ARG A 428 -1.23 -16.03 -2.08
C ARG A 428 -0.37 -16.18 -0.83
N LEU A 429 -0.80 -15.62 0.30
CA LEU A 429 -0.10 -15.73 1.58
C LEU A 429 0.13 -17.19 1.99
N ILE A 430 -0.91 -18.02 1.90
CA ILE A 430 -0.83 -19.46 2.20
C ILE A 430 0.13 -20.17 1.24
N ARG A 431 0.15 -19.79 -0.05
CA ARG A 431 1.07 -20.38 -1.04
C ARG A 431 2.53 -20.03 -0.74
N TYR A 432 2.78 -18.78 -0.34
CA TYR A 432 4.14 -18.29 -0.11
C TYR A 432 4.77 -18.87 1.14
N ASP A 433 3.95 -19.13 2.17
CA ASP A 433 4.38 -19.66 3.47
C ASP A 433 5.59 -18.86 4.03
N PRO A 434 5.47 -17.52 4.15
CA PRO A 434 6.55 -16.68 4.62
C PRO A 434 6.78 -16.90 6.12
N ARG A 435 7.98 -16.56 6.61
CA ARG A 435 8.26 -16.63 8.04
C ARG A 435 7.79 -15.38 8.78
N TYR A 436 7.83 -14.22 8.12
CA TYR A 436 7.52 -12.93 8.73
C TYR A 436 6.47 -12.18 7.93
N ILE A 437 5.57 -11.50 8.63
CA ILE A 437 4.60 -10.57 8.06
C ILE A 437 4.86 -9.20 8.66
N LYS A 438 5.14 -8.24 7.80
CA LYS A 438 5.40 -6.85 8.16
C LYS A 438 4.10 -6.08 8.00
N LEU A 439 3.55 -5.61 9.11
CA LEU A 439 2.35 -4.78 9.11
C LEU A 439 2.76 -3.35 8.78
N ASP A 440 2.19 -2.81 7.70
CA ASP A 440 2.52 -1.47 7.21
C ASP A 440 2.30 -0.38 8.28
N HIS A 441 3.10 0.68 8.21
CA HIS A 441 2.98 1.83 9.09
C HIS A 441 1.56 2.45 9.09
N SER A 442 0.82 2.42 7.98
CA SER A 442 -0.56 2.93 7.97
C SER A 442 -1.51 2.16 8.90
N LEU A 443 -1.18 0.91 9.24
CA LEU A 443 -1.89 0.11 10.23
C LEU A 443 -1.43 0.37 11.67
N ILE A 444 -0.22 0.91 11.85
CA ILE A 444 0.37 1.14 13.17
C ILE A 444 0.18 2.59 13.64
N SER A 445 0.22 3.53 12.70
CA SER A 445 0.16 4.97 12.99
C SER A 445 -1.13 5.37 13.68
N GLY A 446 -1.02 5.89 14.90
CA GLY A 446 -2.17 6.31 15.70
C GLY A 446 -3.04 5.16 16.20
N ILE A 447 -2.52 3.92 16.20
CA ILE A 447 -3.22 2.75 16.75
C ILE A 447 -3.55 2.94 18.24
N ASP A 448 -2.83 3.81 18.96
CA ASP A 448 -3.10 4.14 20.35
C ASP A 448 -4.36 4.97 20.58
N THR A 449 -4.91 5.64 19.57
CA THR A 449 -6.15 6.43 19.71
C THR A 449 -7.28 5.91 18.85
N ASN A 450 -6.96 5.12 17.83
CA ASN A 450 -7.92 4.61 16.87
C ASN A 450 -8.37 3.19 17.24
N VAL A 451 -9.50 3.08 17.94
CA VAL A 451 -10.13 1.79 18.34
C VAL A 451 -10.40 0.89 17.12
N LYS A 452 -10.72 1.48 15.97
CA LYS A 452 -10.92 0.73 14.72
C LYS A 452 -9.63 0.22 14.10
N LEU A 453 -8.54 0.95 14.27
CA LEU A 453 -7.27 0.45 13.80
C LEU A 453 -6.79 -0.71 14.69
N ARG A 454 -7.00 -0.58 16.01
CA ARG A 454 -6.64 -1.62 17.00
C ARG A 454 -7.25 -2.97 16.71
N SER A 455 -8.56 -3.03 16.50
CA SER A 455 -9.26 -4.31 16.36
C SER A 455 -8.98 -4.98 15.00
N ILE A 456 -8.79 -4.21 13.91
CA ILE A 456 -8.29 -4.75 12.64
C ILE A 456 -6.90 -5.37 12.83
N VAL A 457 -5.98 -4.62 13.44
CA VAL A 457 -4.60 -5.08 13.64
C VAL A 457 -4.54 -6.29 14.58
N SER A 458 -5.34 -6.33 15.64
CA SER A 458 -5.41 -7.48 16.54
C SER A 458 -5.85 -8.74 15.80
N GLN A 459 -6.93 -8.66 15.00
CA GLN A 459 -7.41 -9.80 14.21
C GLN A 459 -6.39 -10.26 13.17
N LEU A 460 -5.69 -9.31 12.54
CA LEU A 460 -4.60 -9.62 11.62
C LEU A 460 -3.47 -10.38 12.34
N ILE A 461 -3.05 -9.91 13.52
CA ILE A 461 -2.01 -10.59 14.31
C ILE A 461 -2.43 -12.01 14.67
N ASP A 462 -3.66 -12.19 15.18
CA ASP A 462 -4.21 -13.49 15.55
C ASP A 462 -4.27 -14.45 14.34
N MET A 463 -4.66 -13.93 13.17
CA MET A 463 -4.66 -14.69 11.92
C MET A 463 -3.25 -15.12 11.52
N MET A 464 -2.25 -14.24 11.61
CA MET A 464 -0.86 -14.57 11.28
C MET A 464 -0.31 -15.64 12.22
N HIS A 465 -0.55 -15.51 13.53
CA HIS A 465 -0.13 -16.49 14.51
C HIS A 465 -0.79 -17.85 14.31
N SER A 466 -2.08 -17.87 13.95
CA SER A 466 -2.82 -19.10 13.64
C SER A 466 -2.24 -19.87 12.45
N ASN A 467 -1.57 -19.18 11.52
CA ASN A 467 -0.86 -19.78 10.39
C ASN A 467 0.63 -20.03 10.66
N GLY A 468 1.12 -19.74 11.87
CA GLY A 468 2.51 -19.96 12.27
C GLY A 468 3.50 -18.89 11.82
N PHE A 469 3.02 -17.73 11.37
CA PHE A 469 3.86 -16.61 10.95
C PHE A 469 4.24 -15.73 12.14
N MET A 470 5.42 -15.08 12.08
CA MET A 470 5.81 -14.05 13.04
C MET A 470 5.39 -12.67 12.56
N VAL A 471 4.85 -11.84 13.45
CA VAL A 471 4.41 -10.49 13.11
C VAL A 471 5.46 -9.44 13.48
N LEU A 472 5.85 -8.63 12.50
CA LEU A 472 6.68 -7.44 12.65
C LEU A 472 5.79 -6.21 12.47
N ALA A 473 5.63 -5.40 13.53
CA ALA A 473 4.94 -4.12 13.42
C ALA A 473 5.92 -3.02 13.00
N GLU A 474 5.63 -2.40 11.85
CA GLU A 474 6.50 -1.39 11.24
C GLU A 474 6.09 0.04 11.56
N GLY A 475 7.05 0.95 11.52
CA GLY A 475 6.81 2.37 11.71
C GLY A 475 6.34 2.74 13.12
N VAL A 476 6.70 2.01 14.18
CA VAL A 476 6.39 2.41 15.57
C VAL A 476 7.05 3.76 15.90
N GLU A 477 6.25 4.82 16.08
CA GLU A 477 6.72 6.20 16.27
C GLU A 477 6.57 6.70 17.72
N THR A 478 5.73 6.05 18.53
CA THR A 478 5.45 6.44 19.92
C THR A 478 5.52 5.27 20.91
N SER A 479 5.60 5.59 22.21
CA SER A 479 5.57 4.58 23.29
C SER A 479 4.19 3.95 23.42
N GLU A 480 3.16 4.74 23.16
CA GLU A 480 1.76 4.41 23.28
C GLU A 480 1.34 3.40 22.20
N GLU A 481 1.77 3.59 20.95
CA GLU A 481 1.59 2.60 19.87
C GLU A 481 2.25 1.26 20.24
N MET A 482 3.48 1.31 20.75
CA MET A 482 4.20 0.11 21.18
C MET A 482 3.51 -0.62 22.33
N GLN A 483 2.96 0.11 23.30
CA GLN A 483 2.21 -0.48 24.42
C GLN A 483 1.00 -1.26 23.91
N VAL A 484 0.25 -0.67 22.98
CA VAL A 484 -0.92 -1.30 22.38
C VAL A 484 -0.53 -2.54 21.59
N LEU A 485 0.49 -2.46 20.75
CA LEU A 485 0.99 -3.59 19.96
C LEU A 485 1.56 -4.71 20.84
N SER A 486 2.19 -4.37 21.97
CA SER A 486 2.64 -5.36 22.97
C SER A 486 1.45 -6.08 23.60
N GLY A 487 0.36 -5.37 23.86
CA GLY A 487 -0.91 -5.94 24.35
C GLY A 487 -1.61 -6.84 23.32
N MET A 488 -1.35 -6.63 22.03
CA MET A 488 -1.81 -7.48 20.92
C MET A 488 -0.84 -8.62 20.60
N HIS A 489 0.21 -8.81 21.41
CA HIS A 489 1.19 -9.88 21.24
C HIS A 489 2.01 -9.84 19.93
N ALA A 490 2.20 -8.67 19.31
CA ALA A 490 3.16 -8.55 18.20
C ALA A 490 4.56 -9.07 18.60
N ASP A 491 5.25 -9.77 17.69
CA ASP A 491 6.51 -10.46 18.01
C ASP A 491 7.73 -9.55 17.95
N LEU A 492 7.75 -8.66 16.95
CA LEU A 492 8.87 -7.81 16.61
C LEU A 492 8.42 -6.36 16.37
N PHE A 493 9.28 -5.40 16.73
CA PHE A 493 9.06 -3.98 16.51
C PHE A 493 10.14 -3.34 15.66
N GLN A 494 9.72 -2.46 14.76
CA GLN A 494 10.58 -1.56 14.01
C GLN A 494 9.93 -0.18 13.90
N GLY A 495 10.73 0.89 14.03
CA GLY A 495 10.22 2.25 13.93
C GLY A 495 11.16 3.30 14.50
N PHE A 496 10.82 4.57 14.32
CA PHE A 496 11.66 5.69 14.76
C PHE A 496 11.74 5.83 16.27
N TYR A 497 10.71 5.38 17.00
CA TYR A 497 10.76 5.34 18.46
C TYR A 497 11.81 4.35 18.96
N ILE A 498 11.97 3.23 18.25
CA ILE A 498 12.99 2.21 18.55
C ILE A 498 14.38 2.71 18.17
N SER A 499 14.57 3.00 16.88
CA SER A 499 15.76 3.64 16.34
C SER A 499 15.55 4.06 14.90
N ARG A 500 16.04 5.25 14.55
CA ARG A 500 16.14 5.66 13.14
C ARG A 500 17.19 4.83 12.39
N PRO A 501 17.05 4.65 11.06
CA PRO A 501 18.07 4.00 10.23
C PRO A 501 19.43 4.72 10.31
N LYS A 502 20.53 3.97 10.44
CA LYS A 502 21.90 4.51 10.58
C LYS A 502 22.87 3.90 9.56
N PRO A 503 23.93 4.61 9.14
CA PRO A 503 24.94 4.06 8.23
C PRO A 503 25.85 2.98 8.87
N PHE A 504 25.52 2.51 10.08
CA PHE A 504 26.28 1.51 10.83
C PHE A 504 25.36 0.68 11.74
N PHE A 505 25.77 -0.54 12.06
CA PHE A 505 25.04 -1.42 12.98
C PHE A 505 25.23 -1.00 14.44
N ILE A 506 24.12 -0.95 15.19
CA ILE A 506 24.13 -0.74 16.65
C ILE A 506 24.00 -2.07 17.37
N ASN A 507 24.62 -2.23 18.55
CA ASN A 507 24.52 -3.47 19.31
C ASN A 507 23.32 -3.55 20.26
N GLU A 508 22.80 -2.40 20.64
CA GLU A 508 21.70 -2.23 21.59
C GLU A 508 20.91 -0.97 21.23
N ILE A 509 19.62 -0.98 21.58
CA ILE A 509 18.76 0.21 21.52
C ILE A 509 18.91 1.01 22.82
N SER A 510 18.24 2.17 22.89
CA SER A 510 18.29 2.98 24.12
C SER A 510 17.75 2.21 25.32
N GLU A 511 18.39 2.37 26.48
CA GLU A 511 17.98 1.70 27.73
C GLU A 511 16.55 2.05 28.14
N LYS A 512 16.13 3.30 27.88
CA LYS A 512 14.76 3.76 28.11
C LYS A 512 13.75 2.91 27.33
N VAL A 513 13.91 2.84 26.00
CA VAL A 513 12.99 2.09 25.13
C VAL A 513 13.02 0.60 25.47
N ARG A 514 14.19 0.03 25.74
CA ARG A 514 14.30 -1.38 26.16
C ARG A 514 13.55 -1.65 27.46
N SER A 515 13.64 -0.74 28.44
CA SER A 515 12.94 -0.87 29.71
C SER A 515 11.42 -0.76 29.54
N GLU A 516 10.95 0.08 28.62
CA GLU A 516 9.53 0.20 28.25
C GLU A 516 9.02 -1.10 27.62
N ILE A 517 9.74 -1.68 26.66
CA ILE A 517 9.39 -2.99 26.06
C ILE A 517 9.25 -4.06 27.13
N ILE A 518 10.25 -4.20 28.01
CA ILE A 518 10.23 -5.19 29.10
C ILE A 518 9.05 -4.95 30.03
N ARG A 519 8.78 -3.68 30.39
CA ARG A 519 7.67 -3.31 31.26
C ARG A 519 6.33 -3.68 30.61
N TYR A 520 6.09 -3.30 29.36
CA TYR A 520 4.85 -3.63 28.67
C TYR A 520 4.67 -5.14 28.51
N HIS A 521 5.74 -5.88 28.22
CA HIS A 521 5.70 -7.34 28.20
C HIS A 521 5.32 -7.95 29.56
N LEU A 522 5.87 -7.41 30.66
CA LEU A 522 5.55 -7.86 32.02
C LEU A 522 4.13 -7.46 32.45
N ASP A 523 3.65 -6.28 32.05
CA ASP A 523 2.27 -5.83 32.32
C ASP A 523 1.25 -6.75 31.62
N VAL A 524 1.60 -7.29 30.44
CA VAL A 524 0.82 -8.30 29.73
C VAL A 524 0.88 -9.68 30.43
N GLN A 525 2.01 -10.05 31.04
CA GLN A 525 2.15 -11.31 31.80
C GLN A 525 1.62 -11.24 33.25
N GLY A 526 1.42 -10.06 33.83
CA GLY A 526 0.96 -9.86 35.21
C GLY A 526 -0.56 -9.94 35.43
N ASN A 527 -1.32 -10.25 34.37
CA ASN A 527 -2.77 -10.28 34.33
C ASN A 527 -3.30 -11.73 34.27
N ASP A 528 -2.92 -12.57 35.25
CA ASP A 528 -3.47 -13.92 35.38
C ASP A 528 -4.98 -13.85 35.68
N ASP A 529 -5.79 -14.41 34.77
CA ASP A 529 -7.25 -14.50 34.89
C ASP A 529 -7.65 -15.33 36.12
N LYS A 530 -8.05 -14.66 37.20
CA LYS A 530 -8.70 -15.33 38.33
C LYS A 530 -10.17 -15.53 37.98
N ILE A 531 -10.51 -16.70 37.43
CA ILE A 531 -11.88 -17.05 37.01
C ILE A 531 -12.63 -17.76 38.14
N PHE A 532 -13.86 -17.32 38.42
CA PHE A 532 -14.75 -17.99 39.37
C PHE A 532 -15.48 -19.13 38.67
N HIS A 533 -15.24 -20.38 39.11
CA HIS A 533 -15.91 -21.55 38.55
C HIS A 533 -17.19 -21.86 39.32
N ALA A 534 -18.34 -21.81 38.64
CA ALA A 534 -19.64 -22.25 39.14
C ALA A 534 -19.92 -23.67 38.63
N ASP A 535 -19.58 -24.68 39.42
CA ASP A 535 -19.54 -26.10 39.06
C ASP A 535 -20.49 -26.98 39.90
N GLY A 536 -21.36 -26.38 40.71
CA GLY A 536 -22.27 -27.13 41.59
C GLY A 536 -23.52 -27.66 40.88
N ASP A 537 -24.03 -28.79 41.38
CA ASP A 537 -25.31 -29.40 40.96
C ASP A 537 -26.55 -28.74 41.61
N GLU A 538 -26.35 -27.84 42.59
CA GLU A 538 -27.40 -27.09 43.29
C GLU A 538 -27.47 -25.62 42.82
N HIS A 539 -28.62 -24.95 43.01
CA HIS A 539 -28.80 -23.52 42.69
C HIS A 539 -27.79 -22.63 43.42
N GLN A 540 -26.88 -21.98 42.68
CA GLN A 540 -25.84 -21.12 43.26
C GLN A 540 -26.20 -19.64 43.13
N VAL A 541 -26.24 -18.92 44.25
CA VAL A 541 -26.43 -17.46 44.26
C VAL A 541 -25.10 -16.75 44.48
N ILE A 542 -24.64 -16.03 43.46
CA ILE A 542 -23.36 -15.32 43.41
C ILE A 542 -23.63 -13.81 43.53
N LYS A 543 -22.95 -13.15 44.47
CA LYS A 543 -22.98 -11.69 44.59
C LYS A 543 -21.81 -11.07 43.86
N LEU A 544 -22.07 -10.15 42.93
CA LEU A 544 -21.02 -9.47 42.16
C LEU A 544 -20.01 -8.76 43.08
N SER A 545 -20.50 -8.13 44.17
CA SER A 545 -19.64 -7.47 45.16
C SER A 545 -18.71 -8.42 45.93
N ALA A 546 -19.04 -9.71 46.02
CA ALA A 546 -18.13 -10.72 46.58
C ALA A 546 -17.00 -11.06 45.60
N LEU A 547 -17.32 -11.27 44.33
CA LEU A 547 -16.33 -11.57 43.27
C LEU A 547 -15.28 -10.46 43.14
N ILE A 548 -15.71 -9.21 43.16
CA ILE A 548 -14.83 -8.03 43.07
C ILE A 548 -13.87 -7.98 44.26
N ARG A 549 -14.36 -8.20 45.50
CA ARG A 549 -13.52 -8.21 46.70
C ARG A 549 -12.46 -9.31 46.65
N GLU A 550 -12.80 -10.45 46.06
CA GLU A 550 -11.89 -11.59 45.91
C GLU A 550 -11.01 -11.50 44.65
N LYS A 551 -11.11 -10.39 43.90
CA LYS A 551 -10.33 -10.11 42.68
C LYS A 551 -10.54 -11.13 41.56
N TYR A 552 -11.75 -11.66 41.39
CA TYR A 552 -12.08 -12.45 40.19
C TYR A 552 -12.24 -11.52 38.98
N THR A 553 -11.83 -12.00 37.81
CA THR A 553 -11.87 -11.28 36.52
C THR A 553 -12.87 -11.88 35.55
N GLY A 554 -13.49 -13.02 35.87
CA GLY A 554 -14.53 -13.65 35.05
C GLY A 554 -15.28 -14.74 35.79
N VAL A 555 -16.39 -15.20 35.21
CA VAL A 555 -17.22 -16.30 35.72
C VAL A 555 -17.28 -17.40 34.68
N TYR A 556 -16.99 -18.63 35.07
CA TYR A 556 -17.12 -19.82 34.24
C TYR A 556 -18.19 -20.74 34.79
N ILE A 557 -19.26 -20.95 34.03
CA ILE A 557 -20.42 -21.73 34.44
C ILE A 557 -20.35 -23.12 33.78
N SER A 558 -20.36 -24.14 34.64
CA SER A 558 -20.43 -25.55 34.24
C SER A 558 -21.56 -26.32 34.92
N GLY A 559 -22.17 -25.75 35.97
CA GLY A 559 -23.35 -26.26 36.67
C GLY A 559 -24.69 -25.89 36.02
N LYS A 560 -25.80 -26.31 36.63
CA LYS A 560 -27.16 -26.23 36.03
C LYS A 560 -27.90 -24.92 36.26
N ASP A 561 -27.92 -24.39 37.49
CA ASP A 561 -28.70 -23.19 37.84
C ASP A 561 -27.84 -22.19 38.63
N VAL A 562 -27.61 -21.00 38.05
CA VAL A 562 -26.77 -19.94 38.65
C VAL A 562 -27.55 -18.63 38.68
N GLU A 563 -27.55 -17.92 39.81
CA GLU A 563 -28.10 -16.58 39.94
C GLU A 563 -26.98 -15.59 40.28
N ILE A 564 -26.82 -14.54 39.47
CA ILE A 564 -25.86 -13.45 39.70
C ILE A 564 -26.63 -12.20 40.11
N CYS A 565 -26.36 -11.74 41.33
CA CYS A 565 -26.97 -10.56 41.92
C CYS A 565 -25.97 -9.41 41.99
N GLY A 566 -26.31 -8.29 41.33
CA GLY A 566 -25.66 -7.00 41.47
C GLY A 566 -26.38 -6.07 42.45
N GLU A 567 -25.92 -4.83 42.50
CA GLU A 567 -26.49 -3.75 43.30
C GLU A 567 -26.97 -2.63 42.36
N ASN A 568 -28.02 -1.91 42.75
CA ASN A 568 -28.48 -0.75 41.99
C ASN A 568 -27.36 0.31 41.94
N ASP A 569 -27.21 0.96 40.78
CA ASP A 569 -26.23 2.05 40.55
C ASP A 569 -24.74 1.65 40.69
N MET A 570 -24.42 0.36 40.55
CA MET A 570 -23.04 -0.09 40.48
C MET A 570 -22.37 0.39 39.17
N SER A 571 -21.13 0.89 39.28
CA SER A 571 -20.30 1.18 38.10
C SER A 571 -20.02 -0.10 37.31
N PRO A 572 -19.83 -0.04 35.97
CA PRO A 572 -19.51 -1.21 35.16
C PRO A 572 -18.26 -1.94 35.70
N VAL A 573 -18.35 -3.26 35.78
CA VAL A 573 -17.27 -4.12 36.27
C VAL A 573 -16.85 -5.10 35.18
N VAL A 574 -15.55 -5.21 34.91
CA VAL A 574 -15.02 -6.22 33.99
C VAL A 574 -15.25 -7.61 34.58
N MET A 575 -16.21 -8.36 34.03
CA MET A 575 -16.61 -9.67 34.54
C MET A 575 -17.32 -10.48 33.44
N PRO A 576 -16.62 -10.90 32.36
CA PRO A 576 -17.18 -11.78 31.36
C PRO A 576 -17.67 -13.10 31.97
N ILE A 577 -18.78 -13.60 31.44
CA ILE A 577 -19.40 -14.87 31.84
C ILE A 577 -19.22 -15.85 30.67
N THR A 578 -18.63 -17.01 30.94
CA THR A 578 -18.44 -18.07 29.95
C THR A 578 -19.19 -19.31 30.38
N ILE A 579 -20.01 -19.86 29.49
CA ILE A 579 -20.71 -21.13 29.66
C ILE A 579 -19.87 -22.23 29.03
N ARG A 580 -19.67 -23.33 29.74
CA ARG A 580 -18.96 -24.51 29.22
C ARG A 580 -19.70 -25.09 28.00
N GLU A 581 -18.94 -25.66 27.07
CA GLU A 581 -19.49 -26.43 25.95
C GLU A 581 -20.40 -27.58 26.44
N ASP A 582 -21.37 -27.95 25.61
CA ASP A 582 -22.34 -29.03 25.87
C ASP A 582 -23.05 -28.92 27.23
N THR A 583 -23.38 -27.70 27.65
CA THR A 583 -24.02 -27.43 28.95
C THR A 583 -25.44 -26.87 28.76
N ASP A 584 -26.45 -27.49 29.37
CA ASP A 584 -27.80 -26.92 29.55
C ASP A 584 -27.86 -26.25 30.93
N CYS A 585 -27.91 -24.92 30.94
CA CYS A 585 -27.92 -24.16 32.18
C CYS A 585 -28.96 -23.02 32.16
N LYS A 586 -29.41 -22.65 33.36
CA LYS A 586 -30.19 -21.44 33.61
C LYS A 586 -29.32 -20.42 34.34
N LEU A 587 -29.17 -19.24 33.74
CA LEU A 587 -28.52 -18.09 34.34
C LEU A 587 -29.58 -17.05 34.69
N THR A 588 -29.72 -16.73 35.97
CA THR A 588 -30.60 -15.65 36.43
C THR A 588 -29.74 -14.41 36.72
N VAL A 589 -30.04 -13.28 36.09
CA VAL A 589 -29.33 -12.02 36.31
C VAL A 589 -30.25 -10.99 36.97
N ARG A 590 -29.77 -10.37 38.05
CA ARG A 590 -30.52 -9.37 38.81
C ARG A 590 -29.68 -8.14 39.08
N ASN A 591 -30.06 -7.02 38.47
CA ASN A 591 -29.41 -5.71 38.65
C ASN A 591 -27.89 -5.74 38.40
N ILE A 592 -27.42 -6.46 37.37
CA ILE A 592 -25.99 -6.53 37.05
C ILE A 592 -25.57 -5.39 36.11
N CYS A 593 -24.36 -4.88 36.30
CA CYS A 593 -23.71 -3.90 35.42
C CYS A 593 -22.28 -4.40 35.15
N ILE A 594 -22.12 -5.16 34.05
CA ILE A 594 -20.86 -5.81 33.71
C ILE A 594 -20.38 -5.39 32.33
N GLU A 595 -19.07 -5.39 32.15
CA GLU A 595 -18.41 -5.13 30.87
C GLU A 595 -17.39 -6.23 30.55
N ALA A 596 -17.04 -6.32 29.28
CA ALA A 596 -15.94 -7.14 28.80
C ALA A 596 -14.72 -6.27 28.48
N VAL A 597 -13.57 -6.93 28.32
CA VAL A 597 -12.44 -6.31 27.62
C VAL A 597 -12.88 -6.03 26.17
N THR A 598 -12.38 -4.95 25.57
CA THR A 598 -12.70 -4.57 24.18
C THR A 598 -12.57 -5.76 23.24
N ASP A 599 -13.51 -5.89 22.30
CA ASP A 599 -13.62 -6.99 21.32
C ASP A 599 -13.90 -8.39 21.91
N LYS A 600 -14.25 -8.50 23.19
CA LYS A 600 -14.71 -9.77 23.79
C LYS A 600 -16.20 -9.74 24.15
N PRO A 601 -16.90 -10.89 24.06
CA PRO A 601 -18.26 -11.02 24.56
C PRO A 601 -18.34 -10.86 26.08
N VAL A 602 -19.45 -10.29 26.54
CA VAL A 602 -19.78 -10.22 27.97
C VAL A 602 -20.36 -11.54 28.47
N ILE A 603 -21.14 -12.23 27.64
CA ILE A 603 -21.63 -13.59 27.92
C ILE A 603 -21.26 -14.47 26.72
N SER A 604 -20.60 -15.60 26.95
CA SER A 604 -20.17 -16.52 25.90
C SER A 604 -20.76 -17.89 26.10
N LEU A 605 -21.53 -18.38 25.14
CA LEU A 605 -21.97 -19.76 25.12
C LEU A 605 -20.88 -20.64 24.51
N GLY A 606 -20.63 -21.80 25.12
CA GLY A 606 -19.82 -22.85 24.50
C GLY A 606 -20.59 -23.54 23.37
N ASN A 607 -19.87 -24.19 22.45
CA ASN A 607 -20.51 -25.00 21.41
C ASN A 607 -21.40 -26.10 22.02
N GLY A 608 -22.54 -26.39 21.39
CA GLY A 608 -23.49 -27.41 21.88
C GLY A 608 -24.27 -27.01 23.15
N SER A 609 -24.06 -25.80 23.69
CA SER A 609 -24.70 -25.38 24.94
C SER A 609 -26.09 -24.78 24.73
N ARG A 610 -26.91 -24.87 25.77
CA ARG A 610 -28.23 -24.25 25.86
C ARG A 610 -28.31 -23.36 27.09
N LEU A 611 -28.51 -22.06 26.89
CA LEU A 611 -28.63 -21.09 27.97
C LEU A 611 -30.07 -20.56 28.09
N ARG A 612 -30.69 -20.74 29.25
CA ARG A 612 -31.88 -19.97 29.66
C ARG A 612 -31.44 -18.78 30.50
N LEU A 613 -31.47 -17.58 29.92
CA LEU A 613 -31.13 -16.33 30.60
C LEU A 613 -32.39 -15.67 31.17
N ALA A 614 -32.60 -15.79 32.48
CA ALA A 614 -33.70 -15.16 33.20
C ALA A 614 -33.31 -13.76 33.68
N VAL A 615 -33.93 -12.72 33.11
CA VAL A 615 -33.63 -11.32 33.38
C VAL A 615 -34.59 -10.74 34.39
N HIS A 616 -34.07 -10.20 35.50
CA HIS A 616 -34.83 -9.49 36.52
C HIS A 616 -34.20 -8.13 36.86
N GLY A 617 -35.03 -7.13 37.14
CA GLY A 617 -34.53 -5.78 37.47
C GLY A 617 -33.92 -5.09 36.25
N ILE A 618 -32.89 -4.25 36.44
CA ILE A 618 -32.26 -3.48 35.36
C ILE A 618 -30.83 -3.98 35.16
N ASN A 619 -30.56 -4.63 34.03
CA ASN A 619 -29.27 -5.22 33.72
C ASN A 619 -28.59 -4.48 32.56
N LYS A 620 -27.28 -4.30 32.66
CA LYS A 620 -26.45 -3.64 31.65
C LYS A 620 -25.22 -4.48 31.31
N LEU A 621 -25.05 -4.77 30.02
CA LEU A 621 -23.87 -5.38 29.43
C LEU A 621 -23.20 -4.32 28.56
N ALA A 622 -21.93 -3.96 28.83
CA ALA A 622 -21.21 -2.92 28.10
C ALA A 622 -19.95 -3.47 27.43
N LYS A 623 -19.50 -2.82 26.34
CA LYS A 623 -18.32 -3.16 25.52
C LYS A 623 -18.35 -4.51 24.80
N GLY A 624 -19.30 -5.39 25.11
CA GLY A 624 -19.50 -6.66 24.41
C GLY A 624 -20.94 -7.17 24.52
N GLY A 625 -21.29 -8.10 23.64
CA GLY A 625 -22.62 -8.72 23.57
C GLY A 625 -22.69 -10.12 24.17
N ILE A 626 -23.70 -10.87 23.74
CA ILE A 626 -23.92 -12.28 24.08
C ILE A 626 -23.54 -13.13 22.86
N LEU A 627 -22.47 -13.92 22.97
CA LEU A 627 -22.01 -14.84 21.93
C LEU A 627 -22.80 -16.15 21.98
N VAL A 628 -23.45 -16.51 20.86
CA VAL A 628 -24.26 -17.70 20.61
C VAL A 628 -23.71 -18.39 19.36
N PRO A 629 -22.76 -19.33 19.49
CA PRO A 629 -22.21 -20.09 18.35
C PRO A 629 -23.27 -20.93 17.62
N GLY A 630 -23.01 -21.31 16.35
CA GLY A 630 -23.93 -22.04 15.47
C GLY A 630 -24.69 -23.22 16.11
N ASN A 631 -24.00 -24.06 16.86
CA ASN A 631 -24.58 -25.25 17.49
C ASN A 631 -25.14 -25.00 18.91
N SER A 632 -25.46 -23.76 19.28
CA SER A 632 -25.95 -23.40 20.61
C SER A 632 -27.35 -22.79 20.56
N GLU A 633 -28.04 -22.76 21.70
CA GLU A 633 -29.37 -22.14 21.84
C GLU A 633 -29.39 -21.17 23.01
N LEU A 634 -29.84 -19.93 22.76
CA LEU A 634 -30.11 -18.92 23.76
C LEU A 634 -31.62 -18.69 23.88
N ILE A 635 -32.13 -18.78 25.12
CA ILE A 635 -33.51 -18.49 25.48
C ILE A 635 -33.51 -17.34 26.50
N LEU A 636 -34.02 -16.17 26.10
CA LEU A 636 -34.22 -15.02 26.97
C LEU A 636 -35.61 -15.11 27.62
N GLU A 637 -35.69 -15.01 28.93
CA GLU A 637 -36.97 -15.03 29.68
C GLU A 637 -36.96 -14.00 30.82
N GLY A 638 -38.14 -13.64 31.32
CA GLY A 638 -38.30 -12.77 32.47
C GLY A 638 -38.91 -11.40 32.16
N ALA A 639 -39.12 -10.63 33.23
CA ALA A 639 -39.82 -9.35 33.23
C ALA A 639 -38.91 -8.21 33.72
N GLY A 640 -37.62 -8.27 33.41
CA GLY A 640 -36.64 -7.22 33.70
C GLY A 640 -36.10 -6.58 32.41
N LYS A 641 -35.41 -5.46 32.57
CA LYS A 641 -34.78 -4.72 31.47
C LYS A 641 -33.38 -5.24 31.21
N LEU A 642 -33.05 -5.51 29.95
CA LEU A 642 -31.71 -5.87 29.51
C LEU A 642 -31.19 -4.84 28.50
N ASN A 643 -30.11 -4.16 28.85
CA ASN A 643 -29.47 -3.17 27.99
C ASN A 643 -28.09 -3.69 27.57
N ILE A 644 -27.84 -3.82 26.27
CA ILE A 644 -26.59 -4.34 25.71
C ILE A 644 -25.97 -3.25 24.82
N PHE A 645 -24.74 -2.87 25.15
CA PHE A 645 -23.99 -1.81 24.47
C PHE A 645 -22.66 -2.38 23.96
N PRO A 646 -22.66 -3.21 22.91
CA PRO A 646 -21.42 -3.73 22.34
C PRO A 646 -20.68 -2.60 21.61
N GLU A 647 -19.38 -2.47 21.89
CA GLU A 647 -18.52 -1.43 21.34
C GLU A 647 -17.25 -2.10 20.78
N SER A 648 -17.20 -2.29 19.46
CA SER A 648 -16.11 -2.92 18.72
C SER A 648 -16.25 -2.57 17.24
N ILE A 649 -15.23 -2.82 16.41
CA ILE A 649 -15.35 -2.74 14.95
C ILE A 649 -16.38 -3.74 14.44
N SER A 650 -16.26 -4.99 14.87
CA SER A 650 -17.18 -6.07 14.52
C SER A 650 -17.93 -6.43 15.78
N CYS A 651 -19.10 -5.85 15.97
CA CYS A 651 -19.83 -5.94 17.22
C CYS A 651 -21.18 -6.61 17.02
N TYR A 652 -21.58 -7.42 17.99
CA TYR A 652 -22.90 -8.04 18.01
C TYR A 652 -23.56 -7.82 19.36
N GLY A 653 -24.88 -7.58 19.35
CA GLY A 653 -25.67 -7.54 20.58
C GLY A 653 -25.89 -8.95 21.11
N ILE A 654 -26.51 -9.81 20.29
CA ILE A 654 -26.79 -11.21 20.62
C ILE A 654 -26.59 -12.06 19.36
N GLY A 655 -25.76 -13.10 19.44
CA GLY A 655 -25.50 -13.99 18.32
C GLY A 655 -24.02 -14.17 18.08
N ASN A 656 -23.51 -13.95 16.88
CA ASN A 656 -22.10 -14.13 16.57
C ASN A 656 -21.56 -12.97 15.73
N GLU A 657 -20.26 -12.98 15.48
CA GLU A 657 -19.60 -12.02 14.60
C GLU A 657 -20.20 -12.01 13.19
N TYR A 658 -19.95 -10.91 12.50
CA TYR A 658 -20.48 -10.63 11.17
C TYR A 658 -20.20 -11.74 10.13
N ASP A 659 -19.11 -12.49 10.29
CA ASP A 659 -18.69 -13.55 9.36
C ASP A 659 -18.95 -14.97 9.86
N LEU A 660 -19.39 -15.12 11.12
CA LEU A 660 -19.46 -16.41 11.80
C LEU A 660 -20.89 -16.92 11.95
N THR A 661 -21.02 -18.24 12.09
CA THR A 661 -22.30 -18.90 12.24
C THR A 661 -22.88 -18.66 13.65
N TYR A 662 -24.12 -18.18 13.73
CA TYR A 662 -24.84 -18.00 14.99
C TYR A 662 -25.88 -19.11 15.19
N GLY A 663 -26.12 -19.42 16.47
CA GLY A 663 -27.07 -20.44 16.90
C GLY A 663 -28.50 -19.94 17.04
N LYS A 664 -29.36 -20.76 17.64
CA LYS A 664 -30.78 -20.45 17.80
C LYS A 664 -30.99 -19.39 18.89
N ILE A 665 -31.76 -18.35 18.59
CA ILE A 665 -32.05 -17.27 19.54
C ILE A 665 -33.57 -17.13 19.71
N THR A 666 -34.07 -17.30 20.93
CA THR A 666 -35.50 -17.15 21.25
C THR A 666 -35.71 -16.19 22.42
N SER A 667 -36.60 -15.20 22.27
CA SER A 667 -36.97 -14.27 23.33
C SER A 667 -38.42 -14.42 23.76
N PHE A 668 -38.60 -14.67 25.06
CA PHE A 668 -39.86 -14.66 25.82
C PHE A 668 -39.90 -13.51 26.84
N MET A 669 -39.00 -12.54 26.72
CA MET A 669 -38.98 -11.40 27.63
C MET A 669 -40.26 -10.57 27.48
N THR A 670 -40.83 -10.14 28.60
CA THR A 670 -42.09 -9.35 28.59
C THR A 670 -41.85 -7.85 28.78
N ASP A 671 -40.63 -7.43 29.12
CA ASP A 671 -40.22 -6.03 29.36
C ASP A 671 -39.17 -5.62 28.30
N ASP A 672 -38.39 -4.56 28.55
CA ASP A 672 -37.47 -3.96 27.57
C ASP A 672 -36.20 -4.78 27.30
N LEU A 673 -35.95 -5.10 26.02
CA LEU A 673 -34.65 -5.52 25.48
C LEU A 673 -34.09 -4.39 24.60
N ASN A 674 -33.03 -3.73 25.08
CA ASN A 674 -32.40 -2.61 24.39
C ASN A 674 -30.99 -2.99 23.94
N ILE A 675 -30.73 -2.93 22.64
CA ILE A 675 -29.42 -3.19 22.05
C ILE A 675 -28.97 -1.95 21.30
N VAL A 676 -27.79 -1.42 21.64
CA VAL A 676 -27.17 -0.28 20.96
C VAL A 676 -25.80 -0.72 20.46
N ALA A 677 -25.77 -1.24 19.23
CA ALA A 677 -24.58 -1.75 18.59
C ALA A 677 -23.88 -0.65 17.77
N CYS A 678 -22.66 -0.32 18.17
CA CYS A 678 -21.83 0.70 17.52
C CYS A 678 -20.53 0.05 17.03
N GLY A 679 -20.32 0.01 15.71
CA GLY A 679 -19.16 -0.63 15.07
C GLY A 679 -19.20 -0.48 13.55
N ASP A 680 -18.12 -0.81 12.83
CA ASP A 680 -18.18 -0.79 11.35
C ASP A 680 -19.05 -1.92 10.81
N ASN A 681 -18.91 -3.13 11.34
CA ASN A 681 -19.74 -4.28 11.04
C ASN A 681 -20.54 -4.61 12.30
N CYS A 682 -21.82 -4.23 12.34
CA CYS A 682 -22.62 -4.43 13.54
C CYS A 682 -23.85 -5.31 13.32
N VAL A 683 -24.09 -6.19 14.28
CA VAL A 683 -25.23 -7.10 14.29
C VAL A 683 -26.03 -6.83 15.56
N GLY A 684 -27.29 -6.42 15.46
CA GLY A 684 -28.16 -6.32 16.62
C GLY A 684 -28.38 -7.70 17.22
N ILE A 685 -29.07 -8.56 16.46
CA ILE A 685 -29.34 -9.95 16.81
C ILE A 685 -29.14 -10.86 15.58
N GLY A 686 -28.24 -11.84 15.67
CA GLY A 686 -27.93 -12.78 14.58
C GLY A 686 -26.43 -12.94 14.33
N GLY A 687 -25.98 -12.96 13.07
CA GLY A 687 -24.56 -13.12 12.74
C GLY A 687 -24.33 -13.31 11.24
N GLY A 688 -23.20 -13.90 10.85
CA GLY A 688 -22.90 -14.14 9.43
C GLY A 688 -23.78 -15.20 8.78
N ARG A 689 -23.96 -16.35 9.44
CA ARG A 689 -24.67 -17.53 8.90
C ARG A 689 -25.57 -18.15 9.96
N CYS A 690 -26.69 -18.74 9.57
CA CYS A 690 -27.59 -19.44 10.49
C CYS A 690 -27.41 -20.95 10.39
N ASP A 691 -27.03 -21.63 11.48
CA ASP A 691 -26.91 -23.10 11.53
C ASP A 691 -28.28 -23.79 11.73
N SER A 692 -29.23 -23.06 12.31
CA SER A 692 -30.46 -23.64 12.85
C SER A 692 -31.66 -23.49 11.92
N SER A 693 -32.51 -24.52 11.87
CA SER A 693 -33.78 -24.50 11.12
C SER A 693 -34.82 -23.51 11.66
N ASP A 694 -34.62 -23.02 12.89
CA ASP A 694 -35.59 -22.24 13.67
C ASP A 694 -35.20 -20.75 13.80
N GLY A 695 -33.96 -20.38 13.43
CA GLY A 695 -33.49 -19.00 13.33
C GLY A 695 -33.66 -18.16 14.60
N ILE A 696 -34.18 -16.94 14.41
CA ILE A 696 -34.42 -15.95 15.47
C ILE A 696 -35.92 -15.81 15.70
N THR A 697 -36.38 -15.99 16.95
CA THR A 697 -37.80 -15.91 17.31
C THR A 697 -38.06 -14.96 18.47
N PHE A 698 -39.01 -14.02 18.29
CA PHE A 698 -39.56 -13.17 19.36
C PHE A 698 -41.02 -13.51 19.59
N LYS A 699 -41.43 -13.62 20.86
CA LYS A 699 -42.83 -13.94 21.22
C LYS A 699 -43.52 -12.92 22.11
N ALA A 700 -42.80 -11.94 22.65
CA ALA A 700 -43.34 -10.91 23.52
C ALA A 700 -42.30 -9.78 23.71
N GLY A 701 -42.74 -8.69 24.33
CA GLY A 701 -41.87 -7.66 24.90
C GLY A 701 -41.70 -6.41 24.04
N HIS A 702 -40.85 -5.50 24.54
CA HIS A 702 -40.47 -4.26 23.86
C HIS A 702 -39.01 -4.37 23.45
N ILE A 703 -38.75 -4.49 22.15
CA ILE A 703 -37.39 -4.66 21.61
C ILE A 703 -36.97 -3.38 20.91
N THR A 704 -35.88 -2.78 21.36
CA THR A 704 -35.26 -1.62 20.69
C THR A 704 -33.86 -2.00 20.24
N ILE A 705 -33.61 -1.94 18.93
CA ILE A 705 -32.30 -2.22 18.34
C ILE A 705 -31.83 -0.96 17.63
N SER A 706 -30.68 -0.44 18.05
CA SER A 706 -30.03 0.72 17.44
C SER A 706 -28.68 0.29 16.90
N CYS A 707 -28.49 0.40 15.59
CA CYS A 707 -27.24 0.05 14.91
C CYS A 707 -26.60 1.28 14.29
N SER A 708 -25.30 1.47 14.48
CA SER A 708 -24.53 2.49 13.76
C SER A 708 -23.24 1.90 13.22
N GLY A 709 -22.88 2.24 11.97
CA GLY A 709 -21.75 1.58 11.29
C GLY A 709 -21.62 1.77 9.78
N ALA A 710 -20.79 0.94 9.17
CA ALA A 710 -20.64 0.84 7.72
C ALA A 710 -21.54 -0.25 7.12
N PHE A 711 -21.61 -1.41 7.79
CA PHE A 711 -22.47 -2.54 7.48
C PHE A 711 -23.18 -2.98 8.74
N SER A 712 -24.50 -3.04 8.69
CA SER A 712 -25.29 -3.24 9.89
C SER A 712 -26.49 -4.13 9.63
N ILE A 713 -26.76 -5.08 10.53
CA ILE A 713 -27.99 -5.87 10.56
C ILE A 713 -28.71 -5.58 11.87
N GLY A 714 -30.00 -5.26 11.82
CA GLY A 714 -30.84 -5.23 13.01
C GLY A 714 -31.08 -6.64 13.53
N VAL A 715 -31.78 -7.46 12.74
CA VAL A 715 -32.08 -8.86 13.03
C VAL A 715 -31.89 -9.75 11.80
N GLY A 716 -31.04 -10.76 11.86
CA GLY A 716 -30.91 -11.76 10.80
C GLY A 716 -29.47 -12.19 10.46
N SER A 717 -29.19 -12.42 9.17
CA SER A 717 -27.91 -12.98 8.71
C SER A 717 -27.25 -12.18 7.59
N VAL A 718 -25.92 -12.20 7.50
CA VAL A 718 -25.21 -11.49 6.44
C VAL A 718 -25.19 -12.29 5.13
N TYR A 719 -24.72 -13.53 5.18
CA TYR A 719 -24.33 -14.28 3.98
C TYR A 719 -25.31 -15.37 3.56
N GLU A 720 -25.86 -16.09 4.53
CA GLU A 720 -26.76 -17.22 4.28
C GLU A 720 -28.20 -16.89 4.67
N ALA A 721 -29.09 -17.88 4.58
CA ALA A 721 -30.51 -17.68 4.85
C ALA A 721 -30.78 -17.12 6.26
N ALA A 722 -31.55 -16.05 6.34
CA ALA A 722 -32.11 -15.49 7.56
C ALA A 722 -33.50 -16.05 7.76
N LYS A 723 -33.75 -16.68 8.91
CA LYS A 723 -35.10 -17.03 9.33
C LYS A 723 -35.48 -16.25 10.57
N VAL A 724 -36.46 -15.36 10.45
CA VAL A 724 -36.88 -14.45 11.53
C VAL A 724 -38.39 -14.54 11.73
N THR A 725 -38.81 -14.83 12.95
CA THR A 725 -40.22 -14.88 13.35
C THR A 725 -40.48 -13.92 14.50
N ILE A 726 -41.44 -13.01 14.33
CA ILE A 726 -41.73 -11.95 15.29
C ILE A 726 -43.24 -11.96 15.58
N ASN A 727 -43.60 -12.27 16.83
CA ASN A 727 -44.99 -12.35 17.26
C ASN A 727 -45.24 -11.55 18.54
N GLU A 728 -46.42 -10.93 18.64
CA GLU A 728 -46.97 -10.32 19.87
C GLU A 728 -46.01 -9.32 20.57
N CYS A 729 -45.19 -8.59 19.81
CA CYS A 729 -44.22 -7.65 20.38
C CYS A 729 -44.33 -6.24 19.79
N TYR A 730 -43.68 -5.30 20.47
CA TYR A 730 -43.39 -3.97 19.94
C TYR A 730 -41.91 -3.91 19.61
N MET A 731 -41.57 -3.65 18.35
CA MET A 731 -40.18 -3.61 17.89
C MET A 731 -39.85 -2.26 17.25
N CYS A 732 -38.82 -1.61 17.77
CA CYS A 732 -38.20 -0.42 17.21
C CYS A 732 -36.82 -0.76 16.67
N VAL A 733 -36.57 -0.45 15.41
CA VAL A 733 -35.24 -0.59 14.80
C VAL A 733 -34.75 0.76 14.30
N HIS A 734 -33.68 1.25 14.89
CA HIS A 734 -33.03 2.50 14.54
C HIS A 734 -31.68 2.22 13.87
N ALA A 735 -31.37 2.93 12.78
CA ALA A 735 -30.06 2.80 12.18
C ALA A 735 -29.49 4.11 11.63
N ALA A 736 -28.19 4.30 11.86
CA ALA A 736 -27.36 5.31 11.20
C ALA A 736 -26.15 4.59 10.60
N SER A 737 -26.34 3.96 9.44
CA SER A 737 -25.34 3.06 8.85
C SER A 737 -25.26 3.21 7.34
N ALA A 738 -24.07 3.07 6.75
CA ALA A 738 -23.92 3.17 5.29
C ALA A 738 -24.70 2.06 4.56
N ASN A 739 -24.66 0.83 5.06
CA ASN A 739 -25.39 -0.31 4.52
C ASN A 739 -26.18 -0.96 5.66
N PHE A 740 -27.50 -1.07 5.53
CA PHE A 740 -28.33 -1.61 6.61
C PHE A 740 -29.39 -2.59 6.10
N VAL A 741 -29.64 -3.63 6.88
CA VAL A 741 -30.83 -4.49 6.79
C VAL A 741 -31.48 -4.50 8.17
N ALA A 742 -32.72 -4.00 8.29
CA ALA A 742 -33.39 -3.97 9.59
C ALA A 742 -33.78 -5.39 10.04
N ILE A 743 -34.45 -6.14 9.15
CA ILE A 743 -34.84 -7.54 9.39
C ILE A 743 -34.65 -8.35 8.11
N GLY A 744 -33.85 -9.41 8.16
CA GLY A 744 -33.63 -10.31 7.02
C GLY A 744 -32.15 -10.51 6.73
N SER A 745 -31.75 -10.42 5.46
CA SER A 745 -30.40 -10.79 5.03
C SER A 745 -29.73 -9.79 4.10
N PHE A 746 -28.40 -9.73 4.13
CA PHE A 746 -27.64 -8.95 3.15
C PHE A 746 -27.57 -9.64 1.80
N SER A 747 -27.13 -10.90 1.75
CA SER A 747 -26.89 -11.62 0.48
C SER A 747 -27.50 -13.03 0.41
N GLY A 748 -28.02 -13.56 1.52
CA GLY A 748 -28.74 -14.85 1.55
C GLY A 748 -30.25 -14.70 1.39
N ASP A 749 -30.98 -15.81 1.46
CA ASP A 749 -32.45 -15.78 1.45
C ASP A 749 -33.00 -15.16 2.76
N ALA A 750 -34.18 -14.57 2.73
CA ALA A 750 -34.85 -13.99 3.89
C ALA A 750 -36.26 -14.60 4.03
N GLU A 751 -36.44 -15.46 5.04
CA GLU A 751 -37.74 -15.99 5.47
C GLU A 751 -38.19 -15.20 6.72
N VAL A 752 -39.08 -14.22 6.52
CA VAL A 752 -39.51 -13.31 7.59
C VAL A 752 -41.02 -13.41 7.81
N SER A 753 -41.42 -13.79 9.02
CA SER A 753 -42.82 -13.83 9.45
C SER A 753 -43.06 -12.87 10.61
N VAL A 754 -44.02 -11.96 10.45
CA VAL A 754 -44.39 -10.95 11.43
C VAL A 754 -45.91 -10.98 11.64
N ASP A 755 -46.36 -11.31 12.85
CA ASP A 755 -47.79 -11.42 13.17
C ASP A 755 -48.15 -10.72 14.49
N ASN A 756 -49.18 -9.87 14.46
CA ASN A 756 -49.67 -9.12 15.62
C ASN A 756 -48.57 -8.27 16.30
N VAL A 757 -47.83 -7.52 15.47
CA VAL A 757 -46.68 -6.70 15.88
C VAL A 757 -46.86 -5.27 15.42
N LYS A 758 -46.44 -4.34 16.27
CA LYS A 758 -46.15 -2.96 15.84
C LYS A 758 -44.64 -2.82 15.62
N LEU A 759 -44.27 -2.51 14.38
CA LEU A 759 -42.89 -2.45 13.90
C LEU A 759 -42.58 -1.05 13.39
N ASP A 760 -41.72 -0.33 14.12
CA ASP A 760 -41.28 1.00 13.76
C ASP A 760 -39.80 0.96 13.35
N ILE A 761 -39.51 1.31 12.09
CA ILE A 761 -38.16 1.33 11.53
C ILE A 761 -37.80 2.78 11.16
N ASP A 762 -36.72 3.30 11.72
CA ASP A 762 -36.16 4.62 11.39
C ASP A 762 -34.68 4.48 11.04
N ALA A 763 -34.34 4.66 9.77
CA ALA A 763 -33.03 4.30 9.27
C ALA A 763 -32.45 5.33 8.29
N GLY A 764 -31.17 5.67 8.45
CA GLY A 764 -30.42 6.60 7.60
C GLY A 764 -29.13 5.99 7.06
N GLY A 765 -28.84 6.13 5.76
CA GLY A 765 -27.66 5.51 5.16
C GLY A 765 -27.45 5.71 3.66
N ASN A 766 -26.58 4.88 3.07
CA ASN A 766 -26.43 4.81 1.61
C ASN A 766 -27.41 3.78 1.03
N THR A 767 -27.37 2.54 1.51
CA THR A 767 -28.12 1.43 0.92
C THR A 767 -28.86 0.65 2.00
N MET A 768 -30.19 0.75 2.00
CA MET A 768 -31.03 0.40 3.14
C MET A 768 -32.07 -0.64 2.74
N CYS A 769 -32.28 -1.64 3.59
CA CYS A 769 -33.36 -2.60 3.51
C CYS A 769 -34.16 -2.58 4.82
N ALA A 770 -35.49 -2.41 4.77
CA ALA A 770 -36.31 -2.53 5.97
C ALA A 770 -36.56 -4.01 6.31
N VAL A 771 -37.22 -4.74 5.41
CA VAL A 771 -37.51 -6.17 5.58
C VAL A 771 -37.23 -6.93 4.29
N GLY A 772 -36.34 -7.93 4.35
CA GLY A 772 -36.10 -8.86 3.24
C GLY A 772 -34.63 -9.09 2.92
N SER A 773 -34.33 -9.35 1.65
CA SER A 773 -32.97 -9.69 1.18
C SER A 773 -32.43 -8.62 0.25
N LYS A 774 -31.28 -8.03 0.60
CA LYS A 774 -30.78 -6.85 -0.10
C LYS A 774 -30.06 -7.15 -1.42
N ASP A 775 -29.27 -8.22 -1.50
CA ASP A 775 -28.35 -8.48 -2.61
C ASP A 775 -28.48 -9.92 -3.13
N GLY A 776 -29.43 -10.15 -4.05
CA GLY A 776 -29.54 -11.38 -4.82
C GLY A 776 -30.24 -12.58 -4.16
N GLY A 777 -30.48 -12.56 -2.85
CA GLY A 777 -31.24 -13.60 -2.17
C GLY A 777 -32.76 -13.51 -2.39
N LYS A 778 -33.46 -14.61 -2.19
CA LYS A 778 -34.93 -14.66 -2.24
C LYS A 778 -35.52 -14.04 -0.98
N ALA A 779 -36.68 -13.40 -1.09
CA ALA A 779 -37.41 -12.88 0.05
C ALA A 779 -38.81 -13.50 0.12
N ASP A 780 -39.04 -14.31 1.16
CA ASP A 780 -40.34 -14.86 1.52
C ASP A 780 -40.83 -14.13 2.78
N ILE A 781 -41.72 -13.15 2.60
CA ILE A 781 -42.14 -12.22 3.65
C ILE A 781 -43.64 -12.37 3.92
N ASP A 782 -44.02 -12.66 5.15
CA ASP A 782 -45.41 -12.79 5.60
C ASP A 782 -45.70 -11.81 6.75
N ILE A 783 -46.53 -10.80 6.49
CA ILE A 783 -46.89 -9.75 7.46
C ILE A 783 -48.40 -9.76 7.68
N LYS A 784 -48.84 -10.05 8.91
CA LYS A 784 -50.25 -10.21 9.27
C LYS A 784 -50.61 -9.46 10.54
N HIS A 785 -51.78 -8.82 10.56
CA HIS A 785 -52.29 -8.11 11.73
C HIS A 785 -51.30 -7.07 12.31
N CYS A 786 -50.51 -6.42 11.46
CA CYS A 786 -49.41 -5.55 11.87
C CYS A 786 -49.68 -4.06 11.62
N GLU A 787 -49.03 -3.22 12.42
CA GLU A 787 -48.79 -1.80 12.10
C GLU A 787 -47.28 -1.65 11.82
N LEU A 788 -46.92 -1.49 10.54
CA LEU A 788 -45.53 -1.32 10.11
C LEU A 788 -45.32 0.11 9.62
N ASN A 789 -44.44 0.85 10.30
CA ASN A 789 -44.03 2.18 9.89
C ASN A 789 -42.52 2.18 9.57
N ALA A 790 -42.16 2.41 8.32
CA ALA A 790 -40.77 2.54 7.90
C ALA A 790 -40.49 3.97 7.41
N LYS A 791 -39.55 4.65 8.08
CA LYS A 791 -39.02 5.96 7.71
C LYS A 791 -37.55 5.81 7.36
N ILE A 792 -37.24 5.85 6.07
CA ILE A 792 -35.89 5.53 5.60
C ILE A 792 -35.33 6.66 4.75
N LYS A 793 -34.12 7.11 5.05
CA LYS A 793 -33.38 8.09 4.26
C LYS A 793 -32.11 7.48 3.72
N GLY A 794 -31.91 7.50 2.40
CA GLY A 794 -30.68 6.97 1.82
C GLY A 794 -30.65 6.90 0.31
N ARG A 795 -29.47 6.66 -0.26
CA ARG A 795 -29.26 6.66 -1.71
C ARG A 795 -30.08 5.58 -2.43
N GLU A 796 -30.06 4.34 -1.94
CA GLU A 796 -30.82 3.21 -2.49
C GLU A 796 -31.61 2.55 -1.36
N ILE A 797 -32.93 2.50 -1.50
CA ILE A 797 -33.83 2.02 -0.45
C ILE A 797 -34.68 0.87 -0.99
N LEU A 798 -34.68 -0.24 -0.27
CA LEU A 798 -35.61 -1.36 -0.41
C LEU A 798 -36.46 -1.40 0.86
N ASN A 799 -37.75 -1.10 0.79
CA ASN A 799 -38.57 -1.18 1.99
C ASN A 799 -38.89 -2.64 2.34
N ILE A 800 -39.65 -3.35 1.50
CA ILE A 800 -40.06 -4.75 1.76
C ILE A 800 -39.86 -5.58 0.50
N GLY A 801 -39.02 -6.61 0.52
CA GLY A 801 -38.86 -7.53 -0.62
C GLY A 801 -37.41 -7.94 -0.89
N SER A 802 -37.06 -8.06 -2.16
CA SER A 802 -35.68 -8.36 -2.60
C SER A 802 -35.24 -7.49 -3.77
N TYR A 803 -33.94 -7.55 -4.10
CA TYR A 803 -33.36 -6.86 -5.25
C TYR A 803 -32.82 -7.86 -6.28
N ARG A 804 -33.31 -7.76 -7.52
CA ARG A 804 -32.87 -8.55 -8.69
C ARG A 804 -32.93 -10.06 -8.49
N SER A 805 -33.89 -10.55 -7.70
CA SER A 805 -34.08 -11.97 -7.38
C SER A 805 -35.56 -12.35 -7.43
N GLU A 806 -36.04 -13.08 -6.44
CA GLU A 806 -37.44 -13.47 -6.26
C GLU A 806 -37.98 -12.88 -4.95
N ALA A 807 -39.13 -12.19 -5.00
CA ALA A 807 -39.82 -11.65 -3.83
C ALA A 807 -41.26 -12.17 -3.76
N ASN A 808 -41.55 -12.96 -2.72
CA ASN A 808 -42.88 -13.45 -2.38
C ASN A 808 -43.35 -12.76 -1.10
N CYS A 809 -44.14 -11.70 -1.25
CA CYS A 809 -44.61 -10.88 -0.13
C CYS A 809 -46.13 -11.07 0.08
N THR A 810 -46.53 -11.59 1.23
CA THR A 810 -47.92 -11.67 1.68
C THR A 810 -48.18 -10.64 2.77
N ILE A 811 -49.13 -9.73 2.56
CA ILE A 811 -49.55 -8.73 3.54
C ILE A 811 -51.05 -8.82 3.74
N ALA A 812 -51.50 -9.15 4.96
CA ALA A 812 -52.92 -9.30 5.26
C ALA A 812 -53.34 -8.57 6.55
N ASN A 813 -54.53 -7.96 6.53
CA ASN A 813 -55.12 -7.28 7.69
C ASN A 813 -54.16 -6.31 8.40
N SER A 814 -53.33 -5.60 7.66
CA SER A 814 -52.22 -4.79 8.21
C SER A 814 -52.27 -3.35 7.71
N ALA A 815 -51.66 -2.44 8.46
CA ALA A 815 -51.41 -1.06 8.06
C ALA A 815 -49.91 -0.88 7.83
N VAL A 816 -49.51 -0.54 6.61
CA VAL A 816 -48.11 -0.38 6.20
C VAL A 816 -47.89 1.04 5.69
N THR A 817 -47.03 1.79 6.37
CA THR A 817 -46.65 3.16 6.00
C THR A 817 -45.16 3.21 5.67
N LEU A 818 -44.84 3.56 4.43
CA LEU A 818 -43.47 3.67 3.92
C LEU A 818 -43.18 5.12 3.53
N ILE A 819 -42.24 5.75 4.24
CA ILE A 819 -41.78 7.10 3.96
C ILE A 819 -40.30 7.02 3.60
N SER A 820 -39.95 7.33 2.35
CA SER A 820 -38.58 7.19 1.88
C SER A 820 -38.05 8.42 1.15
N GLU A 821 -36.81 8.80 1.42
CA GLU A 821 -36.14 9.95 0.80
C GLU A 821 -34.76 9.55 0.25
N GLY A 822 -34.52 9.77 -1.05
CA GLY A 822 -33.19 9.64 -1.66
C GLY A 822 -33.18 9.26 -3.14
N SER A 823 -32.07 8.75 -3.68
CA SER A 823 -31.90 8.63 -5.14
C SER A 823 -32.80 7.58 -5.78
N MET A 824 -32.97 6.43 -5.12
CA MET A 824 -33.83 5.33 -5.55
C MET A 824 -34.58 4.74 -4.35
N ALA A 825 -35.88 4.48 -4.51
CA ALA A 825 -36.69 3.81 -3.49
C ALA A 825 -37.64 2.78 -4.10
N SER A 826 -37.61 1.56 -3.55
CA SER A 826 -38.56 0.48 -3.81
C SER A 826 -39.48 0.30 -2.60
N GLY A 827 -40.78 0.21 -2.83
CA GLY A 827 -41.78 -0.08 -1.80
C GLY A 827 -41.84 -1.57 -1.49
N ILE A 828 -42.84 -2.28 -2.02
CA ILE A 828 -43.10 -3.69 -1.70
C ILE A 828 -42.92 -4.57 -2.94
N GLY A 829 -42.02 -5.56 -2.85
CA GLY A 829 -41.67 -6.49 -3.93
C GLY A 829 -40.27 -6.22 -4.50
N ASP A 830 -40.04 -6.62 -5.76
CA ASP A 830 -38.76 -6.48 -6.45
C ASP A 830 -38.90 -5.64 -7.74
N CYS A 831 -38.17 -4.53 -7.80
CA CYS A 831 -38.24 -3.59 -8.92
C CYS A 831 -37.59 -4.10 -10.22
N ASP A 832 -36.77 -5.14 -10.16
CA ASP A 832 -36.06 -5.72 -11.32
C ASP A 832 -36.18 -7.27 -11.40
N GLY A 833 -36.70 -7.93 -10.36
CA GLY A 833 -36.86 -9.38 -10.24
C GLY A 833 -38.27 -9.93 -10.51
N ALA A 834 -38.50 -11.18 -10.07
CA ALA A 834 -39.74 -11.94 -10.21
C ALA A 834 -40.41 -12.21 -8.84
N GLY A 835 -41.56 -12.89 -8.83
CA GLY A 835 -42.25 -13.31 -7.60
C GLY A 835 -43.68 -12.77 -7.50
N THR A 836 -44.28 -12.89 -6.31
CA THR A 836 -45.68 -12.53 -6.08
C THR A 836 -45.84 -11.58 -4.90
N VAL A 837 -46.56 -10.49 -5.11
CA VAL A 837 -46.99 -9.58 -4.03
C VAL A 837 -48.50 -9.71 -3.84
N ASP A 838 -48.92 -10.32 -2.73
CA ASP A 838 -50.30 -10.55 -2.35
C ASP A 838 -50.69 -9.64 -1.17
N ILE A 839 -51.56 -8.67 -1.41
CA ILE A 839 -52.05 -7.73 -0.40
C ILE A 839 -53.55 -7.92 -0.23
N THR A 840 -54.00 -8.25 1.00
CA THR A 840 -55.42 -8.50 1.32
C THR A 840 -55.88 -7.68 2.52
N ASP A 841 -57.01 -6.98 2.38
CA ASP A 841 -57.68 -6.23 3.47
C ASP A 841 -56.72 -5.33 4.28
N SER A 842 -55.79 -4.67 3.59
CA SER A 842 -54.69 -3.90 4.22
C SER A 842 -54.65 -2.45 3.72
N GLU A 843 -54.17 -1.56 4.57
CA GLU A 843 -53.91 -0.15 4.24
C GLU A 843 -52.44 0.05 3.89
N ILE A 844 -52.17 0.52 2.67
CA ILE A 844 -50.81 0.76 2.17
C ILE A 844 -50.61 2.24 1.85
N ASN A 845 -49.75 2.91 2.60
CA ASN A 845 -49.41 4.32 2.42
C ASN A 845 -47.94 4.47 2.04
N ILE A 846 -47.65 4.97 0.85
CA ILE A 846 -46.29 5.15 0.31
C ILE A 846 -46.06 6.62 -0.04
N ASN A 847 -45.05 7.23 0.57
CA ASN A 847 -44.65 8.62 0.34
C ASN A 847 -43.15 8.68 0.05
N PHE A 848 -42.79 8.85 -1.22
CA PHE A 848 -41.40 8.88 -1.67
C PHE A 848 -40.98 10.25 -2.21
N LEU A 849 -39.83 10.72 -1.76
CA LEU A 849 -39.11 11.85 -2.33
C LEU A 849 -37.85 11.29 -3.00
N THR A 850 -37.94 10.99 -4.29
CA THR A 850 -36.89 10.21 -4.98
C THR A 850 -36.74 10.47 -6.47
N GLY A 851 -35.52 10.31 -6.98
CA GLY A 851 -35.24 10.38 -8.43
C GLY A 851 -35.81 9.19 -9.22
N LYS A 852 -35.83 7.99 -8.62
CA LYS A 852 -36.36 6.76 -9.24
C LYS A 852 -37.14 5.95 -8.20
N GLY A 853 -38.46 6.05 -8.25
CA GLY A 853 -39.37 5.35 -7.33
C GLY A 853 -40.07 4.15 -7.98
N PHE A 854 -40.16 3.04 -7.26
CA PHE A 854 -40.99 1.89 -7.58
C PHE A 854 -41.89 1.57 -6.39
N SER A 855 -43.22 1.55 -6.57
CA SER A 855 -44.16 1.51 -5.45
C SER A 855 -44.51 0.10 -4.98
N LEU A 856 -45.10 -0.74 -5.84
CA LEU A 856 -45.65 -2.06 -5.46
C LEU A 856 -45.54 -3.07 -6.61
N GLY A 857 -45.18 -4.31 -6.30
CA GLY A 857 -45.21 -5.47 -7.19
C GLY A 857 -43.81 -6.01 -7.53
N CYS A 858 -43.77 -7.00 -8.43
CA CYS A 858 -42.52 -7.49 -9.01
C CYS A 858 -42.52 -7.22 -10.52
N ARG A 859 -41.40 -6.73 -11.08
CA ARG A 859 -41.36 -6.33 -12.50
C ARG A 859 -41.65 -7.50 -13.46
N ASN A 860 -41.19 -8.69 -13.10
CA ASN A 860 -41.44 -9.93 -13.84
C ASN A 860 -42.32 -10.91 -13.03
N GLY A 861 -43.32 -10.39 -12.31
CA GLY A 861 -44.15 -11.17 -11.39
C GLY A 861 -45.62 -10.73 -11.33
N GLU A 862 -46.32 -11.18 -10.30
CA GLU A 862 -47.74 -10.89 -10.09
C GLU A 862 -47.95 -9.94 -8.90
N LEU A 863 -48.89 -9.01 -9.06
CA LEU A 863 -49.39 -8.16 -7.97
C LEU A 863 -50.89 -8.41 -7.82
N ASN A 864 -51.28 -8.99 -6.69
CA ASN A 864 -52.67 -9.20 -6.30
C ASN A 864 -53.02 -8.26 -5.15
N PHE A 865 -53.98 -7.37 -5.37
CA PHE A 865 -54.48 -6.47 -4.34
C PHE A 865 -55.99 -6.69 -4.17
N ARG A 866 -56.41 -7.22 -3.02
CA ARG A 866 -57.80 -7.63 -2.75
C ARG A 866 -58.31 -7.03 -1.43
N GLY A 867 -59.19 -6.03 -1.52
CA GLY A 867 -59.66 -5.32 -0.32
C GLY A 867 -58.59 -4.40 0.28
N GLY A 868 -59.03 -3.39 1.04
CA GLY A 868 -58.14 -2.37 1.62
C GLY A 868 -57.97 -1.10 0.76
N THR A 869 -57.00 -0.27 1.14
CA THR A 869 -56.72 1.05 0.55
C THR A 869 -55.25 1.19 0.15
N ARG A 870 -54.98 1.97 -0.89
CA ARG A 870 -53.62 2.33 -1.29
C ARG A 870 -53.51 3.83 -1.58
N SER A 871 -52.56 4.50 -0.96
CA SER A 871 -52.18 5.90 -1.25
C SER A 871 -50.70 5.94 -1.60
N ILE A 872 -50.36 6.41 -2.80
CA ILE A 872 -48.98 6.41 -3.31
C ILE A 872 -48.67 7.81 -3.84
N HIS A 873 -47.71 8.47 -3.20
CA HIS A 873 -47.22 9.79 -3.57
C HIS A 873 -45.71 9.70 -3.85
N ILE A 874 -45.29 10.06 -5.06
CA ILE A 874 -43.88 10.07 -5.46
C ILE A 874 -43.56 11.46 -6.02
N ASN A 875 -42.78 12.25 -5.27
CA ASN A 875 -42.47 13.66 -5.54
C ASN A 875 -43.70 14.57 -5.69
N GLU A 876 -44.79 14.26 -4.97
CA GLU A 876 -46.04 15.05 -4.94
C GLU A 876 -46.13 15.99 -3.73
#